data_AF-H1LDS8-F1
#
_entry.id   AF-H1LDS8-F1
#
_cell.length_a   1.000
_cell.length_b   1.000
_cell.length_c   1.000
_cell.angle_alpha   90.00
_cell.angle_beta   90.00
_cell.angle_gamma   90.00
#
_symmetry.space_group_name_H-M   'P 1'
#
loop_
_entity.id
_entity.type
_entity.pdbx_description
1 polymer ?
#
loop_
_entity_poly.entity_id
_entity_poly.type
_entity_poly.pdbx_seq_one_letter_code
_entity_poly.pdbx_strand_id
1 'polypeptide(L)'
;MIIQKYGLVAVKQLLLLMMTVVLTFLFGMTLMTSAHAATGDTGTFLGSQTGLTTGSVGKSNTGTLEDQLASLPDDPSTPSAGGVDLAGSGVVFNPNIPNQSSYYPNDVINLMLQAFVQKGQTYTNGTAKIYLDKTIFNKVAVDDISGGESIKGTPSVSETAANYVVTIPLNTVTNSTRVGIPFLASLKPGKVVNGGTYKITTEFFDNSGTSLYKTDTFSVTGKTDNIFAYSPGTETSLDEKYFDSGNNLKNDTTISVGGGLGYHGDSDSNHYFYIDKSQPGEYTFKVNLPAGYHVPDGGAGSWQYDKLNNVLTKKMTVDTTGATKTRTGVDLGSFQLIVPRGYHAGSHQNISMDVNGPNGRVDVTNYYIAIDKTTVDPPDPKKLFFIWPAKIISREDGKNASHMEISSVTDKTVFNSELNPMWRMGGDQIDGVDVKAVSLQSITDSPDTGLLTNKVSFGPMDGMNGNQIGALENNNVEGTYDENGKSVTTNLGKVKFYEPLTIPDRQYTSIKVNFNSPVTFQKSQQDMFKVFMSGHLTKAVLDDFNNSTSTNKQIQNQMDAQFVKTKDSIYDDPEHSSSNIGLYKDAPRVSGTGLSLAGKNGNQLLGKGTLLASFGLRVDDNDNLQIILKMAKWCLSFQMVSQLIKIN
;
A
#
# COMPACT_ATOMS: atom_id res chain seq x y z
N MET A 1 64.56 -28.36 -31.29
CA MET A 1 64.57 -27.14 -32.14
C MET A 1 63.33 -27.22 -33.02
N ILE A 2 62.62 -26.10 -33.31
CA ILE A 2 61.32 -26.06 -34.07
C ILE A 2 60.16 -26.66 -33.21
N ILE A 3 59.04 -26.02 -32.84
CA ILE A 3 58.40 -24.71 -33.14
C ILE A 3 57.72 -24.10 -31.88
N GLN A 4 57.86 -22.79 -31.66
CA GLN A 4 56.91 -21.95 -30.90
C GLN A 4 56.11 -21.09 -31.91
N LYS A 5 54.84 -21.42 -32.24
CA LYS A 5 54.00 -20.50 -33.06
C LYS A 5 52.47 -20.73 -33.14
N TYR A 6 51.79 -21.27 -32.12
CA TYR A 6 50.32 -21.49 -32.18
C TYR A 6 49.48 -20.93 -31.01
N GLY A 7 50.01 -19.99 -30.20
CA GLY A 7 49.29 -19.45 -29.04
C GLY A 7 48.45 -18.18 -29.24
N LEU A 8 48.63 -17.42 -30.34
CA LEU A 8 48.15 -16.01 -30.41
C LEU A 8 47.09 -15.72 -31.49
N VAL A 9 46.69 -16.72 -32.30
CA VAL A 9 45.73 -16.52 -33.40
C VAL A 9 44.29 -16.85 -32.99
N ALA A 10 44.09 -17.92 -32.20
CA ALA A 10 42.77 -18.36 -31.76
C ALA A 10 42.00 -17.30 -30.92
N VAL A 11 42.71 -16.60 -30.02
CA VAL A 11 42.11 -15.57 -29.15
C VAL A 11 41.59 -14.36 -29.95
N LYS A 12 42.21 -14.03 -31.09
CA LYS A 12 41.76 -12.92 -31.95
C LYS A 12 40.54 -13.27 -32.81
N GLN A 13 40.37 -14.53 -33.20
CA GLN A 13 39.17 -14.94 -33.95
C GLN A 13 37.93 -15.04 -33.05
N LEU A 14 38.08 -15.45 -31.78
CA LEU A 14 36.96 -15.52 -30.84
C LEU A 14 36.38 -14.13 -30.50
N LEU A 15 37.22 -13.11 -30.30
CA LEU A 15 36.76 -11.73 -30.07
C LEU A 15 36.04 -11.15 -31.29
N LEU A 16 36.50 -11.44 -32.50
CA LEU A 16 35.91 -10.91 -33.73
C LEU A 16 34.51 -11.52 -33.99
N LEU A 17 34.32 -12.81 -33.69
CA LEU A 17 33.03 -13.48 -33.82
C LEU A 17 31.98 -12.91 -32.85
N MET A 18 32.35 -12.62 -31.60
CA MET A 18 31.43 -12.04 -30.62
C MET A 18 31.02 -10.59 -30.95
N MET A 19 31.91 -9.79 -31.56
CA MET A 19 31.53 -8.46 -32.05
C MET A 19 30.55 -8.51 -33.24
N THR A 20 30.60 -9.54 -34.08
CA THR A 20 29.69 -9.65 -35.24
C THR A 20 28.26 -10.03 -34.84
N VAL A 21 28.08 -10.89 -33.83
CA VAL A 21 26.74 -11.32 -33.36
C VAL A 21 25.98 -10.18 -32.65
N VAL A 22 26.69 -9.31 -31.92
CA VAL A 22 26.07 -8.16 -31.25
C VAL A 22 25.63 -7.08 -32.26
N LEU A 23 26.33 -6.94 -33.40
CA LEU A 23 25.98 -5.94 -34.42
C LEU A 23 24.79 -6.33 -35.30
N THR A 24 24.50 -7.62 -35.49
CA THR A 24 23.32 -8.06 -36.25
C THR A 24 22.01 -8.00 -35.47
N PHE A 25 22.05 -8.01 -34.13
CA PHE A 25 20.83 -7.89 -33.31
C PHE A 25 20.31 -6.45 -33.17
N LEU A 26 21.14 -5.42 -33.41
CA LEU A 26 20.74 -4.01 -33.27
C LEU A 26 20.10 -3.37 -34.52
N PHE A 27 20.06 -4.07 -35.66
CA PHE A 27 19.46 -3.57 -36.92
C PHE A 27 18.20 -4.34 -37.37
N GLY A 28 17.65 -5.20 -36.51
CA GLY A 28 16.57 -6.12 -36.90
C GLY A 28 15.13 -5.61 -36.79
N MET A 29 14.82 -4.60 -35.96
CA MET A 29 13.43 -4.20 -35.68
C MET A 29 13.22 -2.69 -35.54
N THR A 30 13.29 -1.98 -36.67
CA THR A 30 12.53 -0.73 -36.88
C THR A 30 12.05 -0.65 -38.32
N LEU A 31 10.76 -0.88 -38.56
CA LEU A 31 9.98 -0.22 -39.62
C LEU A 31 8.47 -0.50 -39.49
N MET A 32 7.68 0.43 -40.04
CA MET A 32 6.20 0.47 -40.14
C MET A 32 5.47 0.91 -38.85
N THR A 33 5.33 2.22 -38.59
CA THR A 33 4.27 3.16 -39.07
C THR A 33 2.92 2.93 -38.37
N SER A 34 2.15 3.93 -37.90
CA SER A 34 2.06 5.39 -38.12
C SER A 34 1.25 6.00 -36.95
N ALA A 35 1.07 7.31 -36.70
CA ALA A 35 1.76 8.55 -37.09
C ALA A 35 1.38 9.62 -36.04
N HIS A 36 2.24 10.59 -35.78
CA HIS A 36 1.87 11.92 -35.25
C HIS A 36 2.83 12.93 -35.88
N ALA A 37 2.32 13.73 -36.82
CA ALA A 37 3.09 14.77 -37.49
C ALA A 37 3.08 16.03 -36.63
N ALA A 38 4.27 16.58 -36.36
CA ALA A 38 4.43 17.91 -35.79
C ALA A 38 4.80 18.91 -36.89
N THR A 39 3.99 19.96 -37.03
CA THR A 39 4.30 21.24 -37.70
C THR A 39 3.43 22.29 -37.00
N GLY A 40 3.90 23.47 -36.59
CA GLY A 40 5.19 24.14 -36.83
C GLY A 40 4.91 25.57 -37.33
N ASP A 41 5.19 26.56 -36.49
CA ASP A 41 5.15 28.02 -36.70
C ASP A 41 3.88 28.65 -37.31
N THR A 42 3.27 29.67 -36.70
CA THR A 42 3.78 31.05 -36.65
C THR A 42 2.85 31.88 -35.76
N GLY A 43 3.34 32.97 -35.16
CA GLY A 43 2.54 33.82 -34.27
C GLY A 43 1.75 34.92 -34.99
N THR A 44 0.58 35.26 -34.45
CA THR A 44 -0.06 36.58 -34.66
C THR A 44 -0.89 36.99 -33.44
N PHE A 45 -0.96 38.29 -33.18
CA PHE A 45 -1.63 38.92 -32.05
C PHE A 45 -2.84 39.73 -32.56
N LEU A 46 -3.93 39.82 -31.76
CA LEU A 46 -5.03 40.84 -31.72
C LEU A 46 -6.49 40.31 -31.78
N GLY A 47 -7.37 40.94 -30.98
CA GLY A 47 -8.84 40.80 -30.96
C GLY A 47 -9.35 39.69 -30.01
N SER A 48 -10.13 39.89 -28.93
CA SER A 48 -11.31 40.77 -28.70
C SER A 48 -12.45 40.49 -29.71
N GLN A 49 -13.74 40.35 -29.39
CA GLN A 49 -14.59 40.41 -28.18
C GLN A 49 -15.70 39.31 -28.30
N THR A 50 -16.58 38.92 -27.35
CA THR A 50 -16.92 39.25 -25.93
C THR A 50 -17.74 38.07 -25.35
N GLY A 51 -17.94 37.97 -24.02
CA GLY A 51 -18.86 36.95 -23.46
C GLY A 51 -18.90 36.85 -21.92
N LEU A 52 -19.01 37.99 -21.20
CA LEU A 52 -19.10 37.98 -19.74
C LEU A 52 -20.47 37.48 -19.23
N THR A 53 -20.45 36.68 -18.17
CA THR A 53 -21.30 36.92 -16.98
C THR A 53 -20.46 36.78 -15.71
N THR A 54 -20.74 37.63 -14.73
CA THR A 54 -19.82 37.94 -13.62
C THR A 54 -20.13 37.14 -12.36
N GLY A 55 -19.14 36.39 -11.87
CA GLY A 55 -19.07 35.87 -10.49
C GLY A 55 -17.67 36.13 -9.94
N SER A 56 -17.57 36.88 -8.84
CA SER A 56 -16.30 37.48 -8.38
C SER A 56 -15.28 36.45 -7.88
N VAL A 57 -14.33 36.07 -8.74
CA VAL A 57 -13.15 35.30 -8.32
C VAL A 57 -12.12 36.25 -7.70
N GLY A 58 -11.71 35.97 -6.47
CA GLY A 58 -10.69 36.74 -5.75
C GLY A 58 -9.34 36.72 -6.47
N LYS A 59 -8.63 37.85 -6.44
CA LYS A 59 -7.32 38.02 -7.09
C LYS A 59 -6.33 36.95 -6.63
N SER A 60 -5.66 36.28 -7.56
CA SER A 60 -4.46 35.52 -7.26
C SER A 60 -3.32 36.48 -6.91
N ASN A 61 -2.91 36.52 -5.64
CA ASN A 61 -1.78 37.32 -5.19
C ASN A 61 -0.45 36.71 -5.64
N THR A 62 -0.09 36.88 -6.90
CA THR A 62 1.29 36.71 -7.41
C THR A 62 2.13 37.97 -7.13
N GLY A 63 1.97 38.55 -5.95
CA GLY A 63 2.69 39.74 -5.53
C GLY A 63 4.17 39.43 -5.33
N THR A 64 5.02 40.31 -5.83
CA THR A 64 6.46 40.29 -5.56
C THR A 64 6.74 40.57 -4.08
N LEU A 65 8.01 40.44 -3.66
CA LEU A 65 8.41 40.71 -2.28
C LEU A 65 8.02 42.13 -1.83
N GLU A 66 8.02 43.10 -2.77
CA GLU A 66 7.67 44.50 -2.53
C GLU A 66 6.15 44.69 -2.35
N ASP A 67 5.32 43.96 -3.11
CA ASP A 67 3.85 44.00 -2.99
C ASP A 67 3.36 43.43 -1.64
N GLN A 68 4.05 42.41 -1.12
CA GLN A 68 3.73 41.86 0.20
C GLN A 68 4.11 42.83 1.32
N LEU A 69 5.25 43.54 1.21
CA LEU A 69 5.63 44.59 2.16
C LEU A 69 4.65 45.79 2.15
N ALA A 70 4.08 46.13 1.00
CA ALA A 70 3.11 47.24 0.86
C ALA A 70 1.69 46.91 1.37
N SER A 71 1.40 45.64 1.72
CA SER A 71 0.08 45.18 2.16
C SER A 71 -0.11 45.15 3.68
N LEU A 72 0.90 45.52 4.45
CA LEU A 72 0.77 45.70 5.90
C LEU A 72 -0.08 46.96 6.19
N PRO A 73 -1.03 46.91 7.13
CA PRO A 73 -1.80 48.10 7.48
C PRO A 73 -0.90 49.16 8.13
N ASP A 74 -0.91 50.36 7.58
CA ASP A 74 -0.46 51.55 8.30
C ASP A 74 -1.38 51.74 9.52
N ASP A 75 -0.75 51.76 10.70
CA ASP A 75 -1.32 51.99 12.05
C ASP A 75 -2.13 50.83 12.69
N PRO A 76 -1.58 50.27 13.79
CA PRO A 76 -2.41 49.95 14.96
C PRO A 76 -1.88 50.59 16.26
N SER A 77 -2.56 51.66 16.67
CA SER A 77 -2.53 52.31 18.00
C SER A 77 -1.23 53.03 18.39
N THR A 78 -1.40 54.30 18.77
CA THR A 78 -0.35 55.20 19.24
C THR A 78 0.48 54.59 20.38
N PRO A 79 1.82 54.53 20.28
CA PRO A 79 2.65 53.95 21.34
C PRO A 79 2.60 54.78 22.62
N SER A 80 2.59 54.09 23.76
CA SER A 80 2.74 54.74 25.06
C SER A 80 4.14 55.36 25.21
N ALA A 81 4.21 56.51 25.88
CA ALA A 81 5.41 57.34 25.90
C ALA A 81 6.62 56.58 26.49
N GLY A 82 7.67 56.40 25.66
CA GLY A 82 8.95 55.79 26.06
C GLY A 82 9.15 54.34 25.67
N GLY A 83 8.17 53.67 25.04
CA GLY A 83 8.29 52.28 24.59
C GLY A 83 9.18 52.08 23.36
N VAL A 84 9.67 50.84 23.17
CA VAL A 84 10.29 50.42 21.91
C VAL A 84 9.19 50.09 20.89
N ASP A 85 9.24 50.76 19.74
CA ASP A 85 8.35 50.55 18.62
C ASP A 85 8.78 49.32 17.82
N LEU A 86 7.88 48.33 17.83
CA LEU A 86 8.00 47.03 17.20
C LEU A 86 6.99 46.85 16.05
N ALA A 87 6.39 47.94 15.53
CA ALA A 87 5.46 47.88 14.41
C ALA A 87 6.07 47.16 13.20
N GLY A 88 5.37 46.14 12.68
CA GLY A 88 5.89 45.23 11.65
C GLY A 88 6.63 44.00 12.17
N SER A 89 6.68 43.80 13.50
CA SER A 89 7.05 42.53 14.13
C SER A 89 5.83 41.58 14.20
N GLY A 90 6.06 40.27 14.29
CA GLY A 90 5.00 39.27 14.37
C GLY A 90 5.43 37.92 13.80
N VAL A 91 4.50 36.98 13.64
CA VAL A 91 4.73 35.77 12.85
C VAL A 91 4.47 36.05 11.38
N VAL A 92 5.30 35.48 10.51
CA VAL A 92 5.12 35.45 9.05
C VAL A 92 5.43 34.05 8.51
N PHE A 93 5.07 33.78 7.26
CA PHE A 93 5.60 32.63 6.52
C PHE A 93 7.12 32.78 6.35
N ASN A 94 7.87 31.67 6.41
CA ASN A 94 9.33 31.71 6.23
C ASN A 94 9.67 32.10 4.76
N PRO A 95 10.27 33.28 4.49
CA PRO A 95 10.41 33.79 3.13
C PRO A 95 11.37 32.97 2.24
N ASN A 96 12.15 32.06 2.83
CA ASN A 96 13.06 31.18 2.09
C ASN A 96 12.36 29.97 1.45
N ILE A 97 11.07 29.74 1.74
CA ILE A 97 10.30 28.62 1.18
C ILE A 97 9.22 29.19 0.25
N PRO A 98 9.28 28.90 -1.07
CA PRO A 98 8.34 29.45 -2.05
C PRO A 98 6.95 28.80 -1.96
N ASN A 99 5.96 29.45 -2.57
CA ASN A 99 4.60 28.93 -2.81
C ASN A 99 3.77 28.58 -1.57
N GLN A 100 4.07 29.20 -0.42
CA GLN A 100 3.25 29.06 0.79
C GLN A 100 1.88 29.71 0.60
N SER A 101 0.82 28.94 0.87
CA SER A 101 -0.57 29.36 0.64
C SER A 101 -1.51 28.69 1.64
N SER A 102 -2.18 27.61 1.25
CA SER A 102 -3.12 26.86 2.10
C SER A 102 -2.57 25.47 2.45
N TYR A 103 -2.82 25.03 3.69
CA TYR A 103 -2.24 23.82 4.27
C TYR A 103 -3.31 22.80 4.65
N TYR A 104 -3.06 21.52 4.39
CA TYR A 104 -3.91 20.47 4.96
C TYR A 104 -3.58 20.26 6.45
N PRO A 105 -4.48 19.62 7.21
CA PRO A 105 -4.13 19.03 8.49
C PRO A 105 -2.84 18.20 8.42
N ASN A 106 -2.05 18.23 9.50
CA ASN A 106 -0.74 17.59 9.61
C ASN A 106 0.35 18.00 8.59
N ASP A 107 0.08 18.89 7.62
CA ASP A 107 1.14 19.46 6.79
C ASP A 107 2.04 20.38 7.63
N VAL A 108 3.34 20.40 7.32
CA VAL A 108 4.33 21.23 8.03
C VAL A 108 4.27 22.67 7.52
N ILE A 109 3.79 23.57 8.37
CA ILE A 109 3.77 25.01 8.14
C ILE A 109 5.11 25.58 8.60
N ASN A 110 5.84 26.21 7.69
CA ASN A 110 7.15 26.79 7.96
C ASN A 110 6.99 28.28 8.30
N LEU A 111 6.95 28.60 9.58
CA LEU A 111 6.74 29.95 10.09
C LEU A 111 8.05 30.59 10.52
N MET A 112 8.03 31.90 10.68
CA MET A 112 9.15 32.68 11.21
C MET A 112 8.61 33.76 12.15
N LEU A 113 9.09 33.78 13.39
CA LEU A 113 8.94 34.96 14.23
C LEU A 113 9.88 36.04 13.72
N GLN A 114 9.32 37.18 13.32
CA GLN A 114 10.07 38.36 12.94
C GLN A 114 10.00 39.41 14.05
N ALA A 115 11.17 39.82 14.55
CA ALA A 115 11.33 41.01 15.37
C ALA A 115 11.98 42.12 14.52
N PHE A 116 11.33 43.28 14.48
CA PHE A 116 11.78 44.46 13.75
C PHE A 116 11.68 45.69 14.66
N VAL A 117 12.82 46.35 14.89
CA VAL A 117 12.92 47.53 15.74
C VAL A 117 13.02 48.77 14.85
N GLN A 118 12.10 49.71 15.05
CA GLN A 118 12.05 50.95 14.27
C GLN A 118 13.27 51.84 14.51
N LYS A 119 13.49 52.77 13.57
CA LYS A 119 14.76 53.51 13.46
C LYS A 119 15.08 54.33 14.71
N GLY A 120 16.26 54.11 15.27
CA GLY A 120 16.80 54.88 16.41
C GLY A 120 16.57 54.27 17.79
N GLN A 121 16.01 53.06 17.87
CA GLN A 121 15.73 52.36 19.13
C GLN A 121 16.48 51.02 19.23
N THR A 122 16.40 50.33 20.36
CA THR A 122 17.03 49.02 20.58
C THR A 122 16.20 48.17 21.53
N TYR A 123 15.82 46.98 21.11
CA TYR A 123 15.04 46.04 21.92
C TYR A 123 15.99 45.07 22.61
N THR A 124 16.12 45.20 23.94
CA THR A 124 17.21 44.56 24.69
C THR A 124 16.66 43.55 25.70
N ASN A 125 17.09 42.28 25.60
CA ASN A 125 16.73 41.22 26.56
C ASN A 125 15.22 40.98 26.74
N GLY A 126 14.41 41.25 25.71
CA GLY A 126 12.97 41.05 25.75
C GLY A 126 12.54 39.60 25.49
N THR A 127 11.23 39.34 25.49
CA THR A 127 10.65 38.02 25.23
C THR A 127 9.50 38.13 24.24
N ALA A 128 9.46 37.26 23.23
CA ALA A 128 8.29 37.11 22.38
C ALA A 128 7.46 35.88 22.81
N LYS A 129 6.14 35.99 22.77
CA LYS A 129 5.19 34.89 22.95
C LYS A 129 4.30 34.75 21.73
N ILE A 130 4.19 33.54 21.22
CA ILE A 130 3.32 33.17 20.10
C ILE A 130 2.23 32.27 20.66
N TYR A 131 0.97 32.66 20.46
CA TYR A 131 -0.19 31.94 20.96
C TYR A 131 -0.85 31.18 19.81
N LEU A 132 -0.88 29.85 19.92
CA LEU A 132 -1.48 28.92 18.98
C LEU A 132 -2.70 28.26 19.62
N ASP A 133 -3.88 28.45 19.04
CA ASP A 133 -5.14 27.90 19.56
C ASP A 133 -5.08 26.37 19.64
N LYS A 134 -5.29 25.80 20.82
CA LYS A 134 -5.23 24.36 21.09
C LYS A 134 -6.29 23.57 20.33
N THR A 135 -7.39 24.19 19.93
CA THR A 135 -8.45 23.56 19.15
C THR A 135 -8.06 23.42 17.68
N ILE A 136 -7.17 24.27 17.17
CA ILE A 136 -6.81 24.34 15.74
C ILE A 136 -5.41 23.79 15.47
N PHE A 137 -4.42 24.10 16.30
CA PHE A 137 -3.02 23.75 16.06
C PHE A 137 -2.58 22.54 16.88
N ASN A 138 -1.63 21.78 16.35
CA ASN A 138 -0.86 20.82 17.12
C ASN A 138 0.13 21.54 18.05
N LYS A 139 0.58 20.85 19.10
CA LYS A 139 1.63 21.36 19.98
C LYS A 139 2.96 21.39 19.22
N VAL A 140 3.59 22.56 19.13
CA VAL A 140 4.95 22.74 18.60
C VAL A 140 5.95 22.08 19.55
N ALA A 141 6.90 21.30 19.04
CA ALA A 141 8.00 20.78 19.85
C ALA A 141 9.05 21.88 20.10
N VAL A 142 9.84 21.78 21.18
CA VAL A 142 10.92 22.76 21.41
C VAL A 142 11.99 22.66 20.31
N ASP A 143 12.26 21.46 19.81
CA ASP A 143 13.23 21.19 18.76
C ASP A 143 12.77 21.67 17.36
N ASP A 144 11.48 21.97 17.19
CA ASP A 144 10.92 22.59 15.98
C ASP A 144 11.22 24.09 15.88
N ILE A 145 11.87 24.68 16.89
CA ILE A 145 12.19 26.12 16.98
C ILE A 145 13.70 26.29 16.76
N SER A 146 14.07 27.07 15.74
CA SER A 146 15.48 27.30 15.40
C SER A 146 16.21 28.07 16.50
N GLY A 147 17.39 27.57 16.90
CA GLY A 147 18.35 28.31 17.72
C GLY A 147 19.12 29.38 16.92
N GLY A 148 19.80 30.28 17.63
CA GLY A 148 20.70 31.27 17.01
C GLY A 148 21.19 32.35 17.97
N GLU A 149 22.16 33.15 17.56
CA GLU A 149 22.78 34.23 18.38
C GLU A 149 21.77 35.31 18.84
N SER A 150 20.68 35.44 18.11
CA SER A 150 19.55 36.34 18.43
C SER A 150 18.65 35.84 19.56
N ILE A 151 18.91 34.64 20.10
CA ILE A 151 18.14 34.02 21.20
C ILE A 151 19.06 33.91 22.42
N LYS A 152 18.59 34.38 23.57
CA LYS A 152 19.39 34.49 24.81
C LYS A 152 19.50 33.17 25.59
N GLY A 153 18.70 32.16 25.23
CA GLY A 153 18.65 30.86 25.88
C GLY A 153 17.73 29.91 25.12
N THR A 154 17.36 28.79 25.72
CA THR A 154 16.46 27.82 25.09
C THR A 154 15.04 28.39 24.95
N PRO A 155 14.40 28.32 23.77
CA PRO A 155 12.96 28.52 23.64
C PRO A 155 12.17 27.54 24.52
N SER A 156 10.93 27.86 24.84
CA SER A 156 10.05 26.96 25.61
C SER A 156 8.63 26.96 25.07
N VAL A 157 7.93 25.84 25.22
CA VAL A 157 6.51 25.71 24.84
C VAL A 157 5.70 25.37 26.09
N SER A 158 4.92 26.33 26.56
CA SER A 158 4.02 26.17 27.69
C SER A 158 2.56 26.10 27.24
N GLU A 159 1.65 25.91 28.20
CA GLU A 159 0.23 25.70 27.92
C GLU A 159 -0.65 26.56 28.81
N THR A 160 -1.65 27.19 28.19
CA THR A 160 -2.79 27.84 28.87
C THR A 160 -4.05 27.00 28.65
N ALA A 161 -5.21 27.46 29.16
CA ALA A 161 -6.49 26.81 28.88
C ALA A 161 -6.82 26.77 27.38
N ALA A 162 -6.56 27.88 26.65
CA ALA A 162 -6.93 28.03 25.24
C ALA A 162 -5.78 27.81 24.25
N ASN A 163 -4.53 28.14 24.63
CA ASN A 163 -3.40 28.21 23.68
C ASN A 163 -2.20 27.36 24.13
N TYR A 164 -1.48 26.79 23.16
CA TYR A 164 -0.05 26.53 23.28
C TYR A 164 0.69 27.87 23.17
N VAL A 165 1.68 28.09 24.02
CA VAL A 165 2.42 29.37 24.09
C VAL A 165 3.90 29.11 23.86
N VAL A 166 4.36 29.41 22.65
CA VAL A 166 5.78 29.36 22.30
C VAL A 166 6.43 30.63 22.80
N THR A 167 7.38 30.51 23.73
CA THR A 167 8.07 31.62 24.38
C THR A 167 9.53 31.63 23.94
N ILE A 168 9.94 32.73 23.31
CA ILE A 168 11.26 32.91 22.70
C ILE A 168 12.00 34.05 23.41
N PRO A 169 13.04 33.77 24.22
CA PRO A 169 13.81 34.78 24.92
C PRO A 169 14.80 35.44 23.97
N LEU A 170 14.57 36.70 23.61
CA LEU A 170 15.34 37.41 22.59
C LEU A 170 16.59 38.06 23.18
N ASN A 171 17.68 37.99 22.43
CA ASN A 171 18.89 38.76 22.70
C ASN A 171 18.67 40.23 22.25
N THR A 172 19.70 41.07 22.29
CA THR A 172 19.61 42.46 21.86
C THR A 172 19.37 42.57 20.36
N VAL A 173 18.19 43.06 19.96
CA VAL A 173 17.86 43.40 18.58
C VAL A 173 18.17 44.88 18.36
N THR A 174 19.22 45.13 17.58
CA THR A 174 19.73 46.48 17.28
C THR A 174 18.89 47.20 16.22
N ASN A 175 18.92 48.54 16.28
CA ASN A 175 18.31 49.46 15.32
C ASN A 175 18.36 48.96 13.86
N SER A 176 17.22 49.00 13.16
CA SER A 176 17.09 48.66 11.73
C SER A 176 17.45 47.20 11.37
N THR A 177 17.63 46.32 12.36
CA THR A 177 17.92 44.89 12.13
C THR A 177 16.62 44.10 12.18
N ARG A 178 16.39 43.24 11.18
CA ARG A 178 15.30 42.24 11.20
C ARG A 178 15.87 40.92 11.71
N VAL A 179 15.40 40.46 12.86
CA VAL A 179 15.69 39.12 13.38
C VAL A 179 14.55 38.19 12.96
N GLY A 180 14.89 37.09 12.31
CA GLY A 180 13.97 36.02 11.95
C GLY A 180 14.33 34.72 12.67
N ILE A 181 13.36 34.13 13.38
CA ILE A 181 13.52 32.84 14.07
C ILE A 181 12.52 31.86 13.47
N PRO A 182 12.97 30.95 12.59
CA PRO A 182 12.10 29.94 12.00
C PRO A 182 11.57 28.96 13.06
N PHE A 183 10.30 28.59 12.93
CA PHE A 183 9.69 27.52 13.72
C PHE A 183 8.65 26.75 12.89
N LEU A 184 8.40 25.50 13.24
CA LEU A 184 7.39 24.68 12.56
C LEU A 184 6.07 24.66 13.34
N ALA A 185 4.96 24.60 12.60
CA ALA A 185 3.62 24.37 13.15
C ALA A 185 2.82 23.44 12.24
N SER A 186 1.73 22.86 12.74
CA SER A 186 0.77 22.11 11.92
C SER A 186 -0.65 22.24 12.46
N LEU A 187 -1.64 22.05 11.59
CA LEU A 187 -3.06 22.11 11.93
C LEU A 187 -3.61 20.73 12.31
N LYS A 188 -4.64 20.70 13.16
CA LYS A 188 -5.30 19.49 13.65
C LYS A 188 -6.36 18.95 12.67
N PRO A 189 -6.32 17.65 12.35
CA PRO A 189 -7.45 16.96 11.72
C PRO A 189 -8.76 17.15 12.50
N GLY A 190 -9.90 17.07 11.83
CA GLY A 190 -11.23 17.25 12.43
C GLY A 190 -11.58 18.67 12.91
N LYS A 191 -10.66 19.64 12.78
CA LYS A 191 -10.84 21.03 13.25
C LYS A 191 -10.56 22.09 12.17
N VAL A 192 -9.90 21.69 11.08
CA VAL A 192 -9.68 22.52 9.88
C VAL A 192 -10.87 22.40 8.92
N VAL A 193 -11.20 23.50 8.25
CA VAL A 193 -12.15 23.54 7.14
C VAL A 193 -11.53 24.21 5.92
N ASN A 194 -12.01 23.89 4.72
CA ASN A 194 -11.47 24.45 3.47
C ASN A 194 -11.64 25.97 3.42
N GLY A 195 -10.57 26.70 3.13
CA GLY A 195 -10.58 28.17 3.12
C GLY A 195 -10.79 28.82 4.48
N GLY A 196 -10.82 28.06 5.58
CA GLY A 196 -10.84 28.60 6.94
C GLY A 196 -9.54 29.33 7.28
N THR A 197 -9.63 30.43 8.01
CA THR A 197 -8.48 31.30 8.30
C THR A 197 -8.17 31.30 9.81
N TYR A 198 -6.98 30.86 10.17
CA TYR A 198 -6.57 30.61 11.56
C TYR A 198 -5.51 31.61 12.00
N LYS A 199 -5.92 32.57 12.84
CA LYS A 199 -5.02 33.62 13.37
C LYS A 199 -3.96 33.06 14.31
N ILE A 200 -2.78 33.67 14.28
CA ILE A 200 -1.70 33.43 15.25
C ILE A 200 -1.39 34.76 15.93
N THR A 201 -1.67 34.84 17.23
CA THR A 201 -1.37 36.06 18.01
C THR A 201 0.09 36.04 18.44
N THR A 202 0.78 37.18 18.31
CA THR A 202 2.15 37.39 18.80
C THR A 202 2.19 38.58 19.75
N GLU A 203 2.95 38.47 20.84
CA GLU A 203 3.10 39.53 21.83
C GLU A 203 4.56 39.63 22.31
N PHE A 204 5.08 40.85 22.37
CA PHE A 204 6.46 41.17 22.72
C PHE A 204 6.49 41.89 24.08
N PHE A 205 7.40 41.46 24.94
CA PHE A 205 7.55 41.91 26.32
C PHE A 205 8.97 42.44 26.55
N ASP A 206 9.12 43.47 27.38
CA ASP A 206 10.44 43.90 27.85
C ASP A 206 11.05 42.91 28.88
N ASN A 207 12.21 43.27 29.44
CA ASN A 207 12.89 42.44 30.44
C ASN A 207 12.16 42.37 31.81
N SER A 208 11.19 43.26 32.05
CA SER A 208 10.37 43.32 33.26
C SER A 208 9.09 42.50 33.14
N GLY A 209 8.76 42.04 31.92
CA GLY A 209 7.51 41.35 31.61
C GLY A 209 6.38 42.30 31.23
N THR A 210 6.66 43.58 30.97
CA THR A 210 5.68 44.55 30.48
C THR A 210 5.45 44.33 28.98
N SER A 211 4.19 44.19 28.56
CA SER A 211 3.83 44.05 27.14
C SER A 211 4.09 45.36 26.40
N LEU A 212 4.90 45.30 25.33
CA LEU A 212 5.29 46.44 24.49
C LEU A 212 4.48 46.49 23.19
N TYR A 213 4.19 45.33 22.59
CA TYR A 213 3.54 45.24 21.30
C TYR A 213 2.79 43.92 21.15
N LYS A 214 1.60 43.95 20.54
CA LYS A 214 0.76 42.78 20.29
C LYS A 214 0.12 42.86 18.92
N THR A 215 0.10 41.74 18.20
CA THR A 215 -0.50 41.64 16.86
C THR A 215 -1.19 40.29 16.66
N ASP A 216 -2.28 40.28 15.89
CA ASP A 216 -3.01 39.09 15.45
C ASP A 216 -3.29 39.12 13.93
N THR A 217 -2.52 39.90 13.17
CA THR A 217 -2.71 40.12 11.73
C THR A 217 -2.33 38.92 10.87
N PHE A 218 -1.42 38.07 11.34
CA PHE A 218 -1.01 36.86 10.63
C PHE A 218 -2.01 35.71 10.82
N SER A 219 -2.25 34.98 9.74
CA SER A 219 -3.11 33.80 9.76
C SER A 219 -2.69 32.76 8.73
N VAL A 220 -3.04 31.51 8.99
CA VAL A 220 -2.84 30.38 8.07
C VAL A 220 -4.19 29.98 7.47
N THR A 221 -4.23 29.75 6.16
CA THR A 221 -5.43 29.26 5.47
C THR A 221 -5.44 27.73 5.45
N GLY A 222 -6.55 27.14 5.87
CA GLY A 222 -6.80 25.70 5.82
C GLY A 222 -7.16 25.23 4.41
N LYS A 223 -6.79 24.00 4.10
CA LYS A 223 -7.22 23.26 2.91
C LYS A 223 -7.73 21.88 3.33
N THR A 224 -8.79 21.41 2.71
CA THR A 224 -9.32 20.05 2.87
C THR A 224 -9.87 19.56 1.54
N ASP A 225 -9.89 18.24 1.36
CA ASP A 225 -10.51 17.59 0.22
C ASP A 225 -11.88 17.00 0.61
N ASN A 226 -12.66 16.58 -0.37
CA ASN A 226 -13.87 15.79 -0.11
C ASN A 226 -13.54 14.39 0.45
N ILE A 227 -14.56 13.71 0.99
CA ILE A 227 -14.50 12.26 1.24
C ILE A 227 -14.50 11.48 -0.09
N PHE A 228 -14.08 10.22 -0.06
CA PHE A 228 -14.26 9.29 -1.17
C PHE A 228 -15.59 8.55 -0.97
N ALA A 229 -16.51 8.66 -1.91
CA ALA A 229 -17.83 8.03 -1.84
C ALA A 229 -18.07 7.05 -3.01
N TYR A 230 -18.75 5.96 -2.71
CA TYR A 230 -19.08 4.89 -3.66
C TYR A 230 -20.60 4.68 -3.65
N SER A 231 -21.26 4.63 -4.81
CA SER A 231 -22.71 4.38 -4.85
C SER A 231 -23.03 2.94 -4.45
N PRO A 232 -24.24 2.64 -3.95
CA PRO A 232 -24.61 1.26 -3.64
C PRO A 232 -24.55 0.35 -4.86
N GLY A 233 -24.21 -0.92 -4.64
CA GLY A 233 -24.16 -1.94 -5.67
C GLY A 233 -24.13 -3.36 -5.09
N THR A 234 -24.45 -4.35 -5.92
CA THR A 234 -24.46 -5.77 -5.53
C THR A 234 -24.39 -6.64 -6.78
N GLU A 235 -23.63 -7.73 -6.69
CA GLU A 235 -23.66 -8.86 -7.62
C GLU A 235 -24.32 -10.02 -6.88
N THR A 236 -25.37 -10.61 -7.46
CA THR A 236 -26.06 -11.76 -6.86
C THR A 236 -26.51 -12.74 -7.94
N SER A 237 -26.53 -14.03 -7.62
CA SER A 237 -27.07 -15.05 -8.52
C SER A 237 -28.38 -15.60 -7.97
N LEU A 238 -29.39 -15.72 -8.82
CA LEU A 238 -30.66 -16.37 -8.51
C LEU A 238 -30.79 -17.67 -9.31
N ASP A 239 -31.51 -18.64 -8.74
CA ASP A 239 -31.78 -19.91 -9.40
C ASP A 239 -32.66 -19.75 -10.65
N GLU A 240 -32.56 -20.69 -11.60
CA GLU A 240 -33.32 -20.64 -12.84
C GLU A 240 -34.84 -20.60 -12.65
N LYS A 241 -35.37 -21.11 -11.53
CA LYS A 241 -36.81 -20.99 -11.22
C LYS A 241 -37.30 -19.56 -11.01
N TYR A 242 -36.42 -18.57 -10.84
CA TYR A 242 -36.80 -17.15 -10.83
C TYR A 242 -36.97 -16.56 -12.23
N PHE A 243 -36.41 -17.19 -13.26
CA PHE A 243 -36.36 -16.68 -14.63
C PHE A 243 -37.32 -17.38 -15.59
N ASP A 244 -37.69 -16.70 -16.67
CA ASP A 244 -38.41 -17.27 -17.82
C ASP A 244 -37.44 -17.90 -18.85
N SER A 245 -37.99 -18.42 -19.95
CA SER A 245 -37.22 -19.00 -21.05
C SER A 245 -36.38 -17.97 -21.83
N GLY A 246 -36.62 -16.68 -21.63
CA GLY A 246 -35.82 -15.57 -22.14
C GLY A 246 -34.81 -15.01 -21.13
N ASN A 247 -34.57 -15.72 -20.01
CA ASN A 247 -33.71 -15.31 -18.90
C ASN A 247 -34.13 -13.99 -18.21
N ASN A 248 -35.42 -13.65 -18.21
CA ASN A 248 -35.96 -12.49 -17.49
C ASN A 248 -36.64 -12.91 -16.19
N LEU A 249 -36.56 -12.09 -15.14
CA LEU A 249 -37.26 -12.34 -13.87
C LEU A 249 -38.78 -12.47 -14.09
N LYS A 250 -39.38 -13.58 -13.66
CA LYS A 250 -40.82 -13.84 -13.80
C LYS A 250 -41.67 -12.95 -12.89
N ASN A 251 -41.14 -12.63 -11.71
CA ASN A 251 -41.80 -11.84 -10.67
C ASN A 251 -40.84 -10.79 -10.13
N ASP A 252 -41.40 -9.73 -9.57
CA ASP A 252 -40.69 -8.75 -8.75
C ASP A 252 -39.96 -9.51 -7.61
N THR A 253 -38.66 -9.26 -7.46
CA THR A 253 -37.79 -10.05 -6.56
C THR A 253 -37.00 -9.14 -5.64
N THR A 254 -37.06 -9.39 -4.33
CA THR A 254 -36.29 -8.66 -3.33
C THR A 254 -34.86 -9.19 -3.25
N ILE A 255 -33.88 -8.30 -3.40
CA ILE A 255 -32.45 -8.56 -3.15
C ILE A 255 -31.92 -7.67 -2.02
N SER A 256 -30.75 -8.01 -1.47
CA SER A 256 -30.02 -7.14 -0.55
C SER A 256 -29.01 -6.28 -1.31
N VAL A 257 -28.91 -5.00 -0.96
CA VAL A 257 -27.93 -4.04 -1.49
C VAL A 257 -27.09 -3.51 -0.33
N GLY A 258 -25.95 -4.16 -0.12
CA GLY A 258 -24.90 -3.75 0.81
C GLY A 258 -23.55 -3.92 0.13
N GLY A 259 -23.02 -2.81 -0.38
CA GLY A 259 -21.87 -2.71 -1.27
C GLY A 259 -20.78 -3.80 -1.18
N GLY A 260 -20.45 -4.37 -2.32
CA GLY A 260 -19.28 -5.26 -2.44
C GLY A 260 -19.24 -6.03 -3.75
N LEU A 261 -18.69 -5.43 -4.82
CA LEU A 261 -18.31 -6.19 -6.02
C LEU A 261 -16.96 -6.92 -5.78
N GLY A 262 -16.95 -7.87 -4.85
CA GLY A 262 -15.98 -8.97 -4.66
C GLY A 262 -14.47 -8.69 -4.48
N TYR A 263 -13.93 -7.53 -4.84
CA TYR A 263 -12.49 -7.36 -5.12
C TYR A 263 -11.62 -6.87 -3.95
N HIS A 264 -12.24 -6.32 -2.91
CA HIS A 264 -11.57 -5.90 -1.67
C HIS A 264 -12.40 -6.42 -0.50
N GLY A 265 -11.79 -7.22 0.37
CA GLY A 265 -12.47 -8.05 1.38
C GLY A 265 -13.10 -7.31 2.57
N ASP A 266 -13.58 -6.09 2.37
CA ASP A 266 -14.13 -5.21 3.40
C ASP A 266 -15.67 -5.11 3.30
N SER A 267 -16.36 -6.12 3.85
CA SER A 267 -17.74 -6.10 4.39
C SER A 267 -18.96 -5.84 3.48
N ASP A 268 -20.04 -6.58 3.74
CA ASP A 268 -21.34 -6.64 3.02
C ASP A 268 -22.22 -5.37 3.13
N SER A 269 -21.66 -4.17 2.95
CA SER A 269 -22.37 -2.92 3.20
C SER A 269 -21.86 -1.74 2.37
N ASN A 270 -22.66 -0.68 2.29
CA ASN A 270 -22.33 0.48 1.45
C ASN A 270 -21.36 1.39 2.21
N HIS A 271 -20.25 1.85 1.61
CA HIS A 271 -19.20 2.60 2.35
C HIS A 271 -18.87 3.97 1.77
N TYR A 272 -18.36 4.84 2.63
CA TYR A 272 -17.50 5.97 2.24
C TYR A 272 -16.18 5.91 3.02
N PHE A 273 -15.17 6.62 2.52
CA PHE A 273 -13.85 6.68 3.15
C PHE A 273 -13.39 8.12 3.34
N TYR A 274 -12.71 8.37 4.45
CA TYR A 274 -12.04 9.64 4.73
C TYR A 274 -10.58 9.44 5.16
N ILE A 275 -9.80 10.52 5.11
CA ILE A 275 -8.41 10.61 5.59
C ILE A 275 -8.23 11.88 6.43
N ASP A 276 -7.03 12.08 6.99
CA ASP A 276 -6.66 13.30 7.74
C ASP A 276 -6.82 14.60 6.94
N LYS A 277 -6.78 14.53 5.60
CA LYS A 277 -7.03 15.65 4.68
C LYS A 277 -8.49 15.88 4.32
N SER A 278 -9.41 14.98 4.68
CA SER A 278 -10.84 15.12 4.35
C SER A 278 -11.53 16.17 5.22
N GLN A 279 -12.45 16.91 4.61
CA GLN A 279 -13.28 17.92 5.26
C GLN A 279 -14.18 17.28 6.34
N PRO A 280 -14.10 17.71 7.61
CA PRO A 280 -15.02 17.28 8.65
C PRO A 280 -16.37 18.01 8.55
N GLY A 281 -17.43 17.41 9.10
CA GLY A 281 -18.76 18.02 9.20
C GLY A 281 -19.88 17.13 8.65
N GLU A 282 -21.04 17.75 8.35
CA GLU A 282 -22.24 17.04 7.91
C GLU A 282 -22.22 16.69 6.42
N TYR A 283 -22.48 15.42 6.11
CA TYR A 283 -22.64 14.89 4.76
C TYR A 283 -24.04 14.30 4.58
N THR A 284 -24.64 14.50 3.41
CA THR A 284 -25.91 13.90 3.01
C THR A 284 -25.71 13.07 1.75
N PHE A 285 -26.01 11.78 1.86
CA PHE A 285 -26.00 10.78 0.79
C PHE A 285 -27.44 10.59 0.30
N LYS A 286 -27.66 10.65 -1.00
CA LYS A 286 -28.94 10.39 -1.65
C LYS A 286 -28.77 9.37 -2.77
N VAL A 287 -29.48 8.26 -2.67
CA VAL A 287 -29.45 7.18 -3.67
C VAL A 287 -30.76 7.27 -4.46
N ASN A 288 -30.67 7.59 -5.75
CA ASN A 288 -31.83 7.70 -6.61
C ASN A 288 -32.10 6.32 -7.25
N LEU A 289 -33.23 5.71 -6.93
CA LEU A 289 -33.53 4.36 -7.42
C LEU A 289 -34.09 4.42 -8.86
N PRO A 290 -33.68 3.52 -9.76
CA PRO A 290 -34.17 3.50 -11.14
C PRO A 290 -35.69 3.25 -11.22
N ALA A 291 -36.30 3.64 -12.34
CA ALA A 291 -37.74 3.46 -12.54
C ALA A 291 -38.16 1.98 -12.41
N GLY A 292 -39.21 1.72 -11.64
CA GLY A 292 -39.72 0.37 -11.34
C GLY A 292 -39.08 -0.31 -10.13
N TYR A 293 -37.85 0.07 -9.76
CA TYR A 293 -37.20 -0.41 -8.55
C TYR A 293 -37.71 0.35 -7.34
N HIS A 294 -37.91 -0.34 -6.22
CA HIS A 294 -38.44 0.26 -5.00
C HIS A 294 -38.01 -0.53 -3.75
N VAL A 295 -38.03 0.10 -2.59
CA VAL A 295 -37.67 -0.57 -1.32
C VAL A 295 -38.94 -1.17 -0.68
N PRO A 296 -38.92 -2.44 -0.23
CA PRO A 296 -40.06 -3.04 0.45
C PRO A 296 -40.33 -2.38 1.81
N ASP A 297 -41.52 -2.59 2.36
CA ASP A 297 -41.86 -2.08 3.70
C ASP A 297 -40.92 -2.67 4.77
N GLY A 298 -40.29 -1.79 5.54
CA GLY A 298 -39.22 -2.15 6.50
C GLY A 298 -37.84 -2.42 5.88
N GLY A 299 -37.74 -2.51 4.54
CA GLY A 299 -36.50 -2.86 3.84
C GLY A 299 -35.42 -1.79 3.80
N ALA A 300 -35.70 -0.55 4.20
CA ALA A 300 -34.75 0.56 4.09
C ALA A 300 -33.55 0.48 5.07
N GLY A 301 -33.60 -0.42 6.07
CA GLY A 301 -32.53 -0.57 7.05
C GLY A 301 -32.29 0.73 7.82
N SER A 302 -31.06 1.25 7.74
CA SER A 302 -30.69 2.53 8.37
C SER A 302 -30.89 3.77 7.49
N TRP A 303 -31.45 3.61 6.28
CA TRP A 303 -31.73 4.69 5.34
C TRP A 303 -33.17 5.21 5.50
N GLN A 304 -33.38 6.50 5.24
CA GLN A 304 -34.72 7.07 5.12
C GLN A 304 -35.21 6.96 3.67
N TYR A 305 -36.25 6.16 3.43
CA TYR A 305 -36.84 6.01 2.09
C TYR A 305 -37.99 6.99 1.85
N ASP A 306 -37.85 7.84 0.82
CA ASP A 306 -38.93 8.62 0.25
C ASP A 306 -39.57 7.86 -0.92
N LYS A 307 -40.73 7.25 -0.64
CA LYS A 307 -41.54 6.50 -1.62
C LYS A 307 -42.08 7.37 -2.76
N LEU A 308 -42.30 8.66 -2.55
CA LEU A 308 -42.90 9.54 -3.55
C LEU A 308 -41.89 9.91 -4.64
N ASN A 309 -40.64 10.17 -4.22
CA ASN A 309 -39.55 10.54 -5.12
C ASN A 309 -38.64 9.37 -5.51
N ASN A 310 -38.84 8.19 -4.91
CA ASN A 310 -38.02 6.98 -5.07
C ASN A 310 -36.54 7.17 -4.69
N VAL A 311 -36.29 7.82 -3.56
CA VAL A 311 -34.93 8.18 -3.08
C VAL A 311 -34.69 7.66 -1.67
N LEU A 312 -33.54 7.01 -1.45
CA LEU A 312 -33.03 6.74 -0.10
C LEU A 312 -32.09 7.87 0.31
N THR A 313 -32.25 8.39 1.52
CA THR A 313 -31.40 9.44 2.09
C THR A 313 -30.75 8.97 3.39
N LYS A 314 -29.47 9.27 3.58
CA LYS A 314 -28.75 9.10 4.86
C LYS A 314 -27.89 10.33 5.14
N LYS A 315 -27.85 10.75 6.40
CA LYS A 315 -27.02 11.86 6.89
C LYS A 315 -25.97 11.31 7.84
N MET A 316 -24.74 11.80 7.73
CA MET A 316 -23.59 11.38 8.52
C MET A 316 -22.76 12.58 8.95
N THR A 317 -22.30 12.61 10.19
CA THR A 317 -21.23 13.50 10.64
C THR A 317 -19.89 12.82 10.42
N VAL A 318 -18.99 13.46 9.66
CA VAL A 318 -17.61 13.01 9.46
C VAL A 318 -16.71 13.75 10.45
N ASP A 319 -16.11 13.02 11.39
CA ASP A 319 -15.08 13.55 12.29
C ASP A 319 -13.71 12.98 11.89
N THR A 320 -12.81 13.85 11.41
CA THR A 320 -11.45 13.46 11.03
C THR A 320 -10.42 13.64 12.17
N THR A 321 -10.84 13.95 13.40
CA THR A 321 -9.92 14.25 14.55
C THR A 321 -8.91 13.13 14.82
N GLY A 322 -9.30 11.86 14.65
CA GLY A 322 -8.42 10.69 14.81
C GLY A 322 -7.93 10.08 13.49
N ALA A 323 -8.16 10.75 12.35
CA ALA A 323 -7.84 10.21 11.03
C ALA A 323 -6.32 10.18 10.79
N THR A 324 -5.89 9.27 9.91
CA THR A 324 -4.51 9.19 9.41
C THR A 324 -4.49 9.40 7.90
N LYS A 325 -3.31 9.30 7.28
CA LYS A 325 -3.15 9.31 5.81
C LYS A 325 -3.76 8.06 5.14
N THR A 326 -4.03 7.00 5.92
CA THR A 326 -4.70 5.79 5.46
C THR A 326 -6.22 5.99 5.49
N ARG A 327 -6.91 5.49 4.46
CA ARG A 327 -8.37 5.56 4.35
C ARG A 327 -9.04 4.85 5.53
N THR A 328 -9.90 5.57 6.25
CA THR A 328 -10.83 5.00 7.23
C THR A 328 -12.18 4.79 6.53
N GLY A 329 -12.62 3.53 6.43
CA GLY A 329 -13.95 3.19 5.91
C GLY A 329 -15.03 3.39 6.97
N VAL A 330 -16.22 3.83 6.54
CA VAL A 330 -17.41 3.95 7.39
C VAL A 330 -18.64 3.42 6.67
N ASP A 331 -19.35 2.57 7.40
CA ASP A 331 -20.57 1.93 6.95
C ASP A 331 -21.77 2.90 6.85
N LEU A 332 -22.37 2.95 5.66
CA LEU A 332 -23.65 3.57 5.35
C LEU A 332 -24.82 2.57 5.49
N GLY A 333 -24.54 1.30 5.73
CA GLY A 333 -25.52 0.23 5.94
C GLY A 333 -26.17 -0.25 4.65
N SER A 334 -26.69 -1.47 4.69
CA SER A 334 -27.45 -2.07 3.59
C SER A 334 -28.92 -1.64 3.59
N PHE A 335 -29.58 -1.91 2.46
CA PHE A 335 -31.04 -1.85 2.30
C PHE A 335 -31.50 -2.98 1.36
N GLN A 336 -32.76 -3.35 1.42
CA GLN A 336 -33.39 -4.27 0.47
C GLN A 336 -33.95 -3.51 -0.73
N LEU A 337 -33.93 -4.14 -1.89
CA LEU A 337 -34.43 -3.58 -3.13
C LEU A 337 -35.30 -4.60 -3.86
N ILE A 338 -36.54 -4.22 -4.18
CA ILE A 338 -37.36 -4.96 -5.13
C ILE A 338 -36.90 -4.59 -6.54
N VAL A 339 -36.41 -5.59 -7.25
CA VAL A 339 -36.06 -5.54 -8.67
C VAL A 339 -37.28 -5.98 -9.47
N PRO A 340 -37.73 -5.20 -10.47
CA PRO A 340 -38.97 -5.51 -11.19
C PRO A 340 -38.83 -6.77 -12.05
N ARG A 341 -39.95 -7.47 -12.23
CA ARG A 341 -40.10 -8.50 -13.26
C ARG A 341 -39.66 -7.98 -14.64
N GLY A 342 -39.12 -8.85 -15.47
CA GLY A 342 -38.56 -8.49 -16.77
C GLY A 342 -37.09 -8.06 -16.74
N TYR A 343 -36.44 -7.98 -15.58
CA TYR A 343 -34.98 -7.81 -15.51
C TYR A 343 -34.28 -9.02 -16.14
N HIS A 344 -33.38 -8.78 -17.10
CA HIS A 344 -32.64 -9.82 -17.81
C HIS A 344 -31.36 -10.22 -17.06
N ALA A 345 -31.11 -11.52 -16.91
CA ALA A 345 -29.92 -12.04 -16.23
C ALA A 345 -28.61 -11.55 -16.88
N GLY A 346 -27.58 -11.28 -16.07
CA GLY A 346 -26.28 -10.79 -16.55
C GLY A 346 -26.32 -9.40 -17.19
N SER A 347 -27.38 -8.63 -16.96
CA SER A 347 -27.42 -7.20 -17.27
C SER A 347 -26.95 -6.38 -16.06
N HIS A 348 -26.60 -5.11 -16.27
CA HIS A 348 -26.20 -4.21 -15.20
C HIS A 348 -27.15 -3.01 -15.11
N GLN A 349 -27.64 -2.73 -13.90
CA GLN A 349 -28.40 -1.53 -13.60
C GLN A 349 -27.61 -0.64 -12.65
N ASN A 350 -27.09 0.49 -13.15
CA ASN A 350 -26.43 1.49 -12.32
C ASN A 350 -27.40 2.05 -11.27
N ILE A 351 -26.93 2.18 -10.02
CA ILE A 351 -27.59 2.98 -8.99
C ILE A 351 -26.81 4.29 -8.87
N SER A 352 -27.47 5.43 -9.14
CA SER A 352 -26.83 6.72 -8.94
C SER A 352 -26.91 7.17 -7.49
N MET A 353 -25.83 7.75 -6.98
CA MET A 353 -25.81 8.39 -5.68
C MET A 353 -25.24 9.81 -5.81
N ASP A 354 -25.97 10.77 -5.24
CA ASP A 354 -25.52 12.14 -5.04
C ASP A 354 -25.08 12.34 -3.60
N VAL A 355 -23.89 12.90 -3.40
CA VAL A 355 -23.36 13.21 -2.06
C VAL A 355 -23.04 14.69 -2.00
N ASN A 356 -23.53 15.35 -0.95
CA ASN A 356 -23.20 16.74 -0.64
C ASN A 356 -22.60 16.81 0.77
N GLY A 357 -21.50 17.53 0.91
CA GLY A 357 -20.83 17.81 2.17
C GLY A 357 -20.52 19.30 2.35
N PRO A 358 -19.69 19.67 3.34
CA PRO A 358 -19.42 21.07 3.66
C PRO A 358 -18.69 21.83 2.54
N ASN A 359 -17.91 21.14 1.71
CA ASN A 359 -17.25 21.69 0.52
C ASN A 359 -18.13 21.67 -0.75
N GLY A 360 -19.42 21.32 -0.64
CA GLY A 360 -20.35 21.19 -1.76
C GLY A 360 -20.51 19.74 -2.24
N ARG A 361 -20.70 19.55 -3.55
CA ARG A 361 -20.88 18.21 -4.15
C ARG A 361 -19.60 17.39 -4.01
N VAL A 362 -19.75 16.11 -3.71
CA VAL A 362 -18.69 15.11 -3.67
C VAL A 362 -18.78 14.24 -4.91
N ASP A 363 -17.64 13.94 -5.54
CA ASP A 363 -17.58 13.00 -6.65
C ASP A 363 -17.76 11.56 -6.15
N VAL A 364 -18.60 10.80 -6.86
CA VAL A 364 -19.00 9.44 -6.48
C VAL A 364 -18.52 8.44 -7.54
N THR A 365 -17.87 7.38 -7.09
CA THR A 365 -17.60 6.21 -7.94
C THR A 365 -18.87 5.36 -8.01
N ASN A 366 -19.41 5.13 -9.21
CA ASN A 366 -20.67 4.42 -9.37
C ASN A 366 -20.48 2.90 -9.39
N TYR A 367 -21.31 2.19 -8.63
CA TYR A 367 -21.54 0.75 -8.75
C TYR A 367 -22.95 0.46 -9.32
N TYR A 368 -23.24 -0.82 -9.51
CA TYR A 368 -24.44 -1.33 -10.18
C TYR A 368 -25.03 -2.52 -9.45
N ILE A 369 -26.27 -2.86 -9.83
CA ILE A 369 -26.93 -4.13 -9.54
C ILE A 369 -26.68 -5.06 -10.74
N ALA A 370 -26.12 -6.23 -10.47
CA ALA A 370 -26.12 -7.35 -11.39
C ALA A 370 -26.89 -8.52 -10.75
N ILE A 371 -27.84 -9.09 -11.48
CA ILE A 371 -28.46 -10.37 -11.12
C ILE A 371 -28.14 -11.38 -12.20
N ASP A 372 -27.37 -12.41 -11.85
CA ASP A 372 -27.07 -13.52 -12.72
C ASP A 372 -28.05 -14.68 -12.53
N LYS A 373 -28.20 -15.47 -13.60
CA LYS A 373 -28.91 -16.74 -13.55
C LYS A 373 -27.89 -17.85 -13.27
N THR A 374 -28.03 -18.50 -12.12
CA THR A 374 -27.32 -19.74 -11.81
C THR A 374 -28.25 -20.93 -12.00
N THR A 375 -27.70 -22.08 -12.40
CA THR A 375 -28.42 -23.35 -12.49
C THR A 375 -28.18 -24.14 -11.21
N VAL A 376 -29.16 -24.15 -10.31
CA VAL A 376 -29.07 -24.85 -9.03
C VAL A 376 -30.36 -25.65 -8.76
N ASP A 377 -30.69 -26.56 -9.68
CA ASP A 377 -31.71 -27.60 -9.40
C ASP A 377 -31.40 -28.97 -10.06
N PRO A 378 -31.18 -30.04 -9.26
CA PRO A 378 -30.81 -29.98 -7.86
C PRO A 378 -29.38 -29.40 -7.71
N PRO A 379 -29.06 -28.71 -6.60
CA PRO A 379 -27.67 -28.44 -6.25
C PRO A 379 -26.91 -29.75 -6.16
N ASP A 380 -25.78 -29.87 -6.86
CA ASP A 380 -24.77 -30.87 -6.46
C ASP A 380 -24.14 -30.36 -5.16
N PRO A 381 -24.38 -31.00 -3.99
CA PRO A 381 -23.91 -30.44 -2.72
C PRO A 381 -22.38 -30.44 -2.63
N LYS A 382 -21.68 -31.20 -3.49
CA LYS A 382 -20.22 -31.15 -3.66
C LYS A 382 -19.71 -29.80 -4.16
N LYS A 383 -20.50 -29.05 -4.93
CA LYS A 383 -20.08 -27.73 -5.45
C LYS A 383 -20.12 -26.62 -4.40
N LEU A 384 -20.64 -26.93 -3.21
CA LEU A 384 -20.98 -25.98 -2.15
C LEU A 384 -20.27 -26.32 -0.84
N PHE A 385 -20.00 -27.61 -0.62
CA PHE A 385 -19.01 -28.07 0.34
C PHE A 385 -17.60 -28.01 -0.27
N PHE A 386 -16.62 -27.50 0.47
CA PHE A 386 -15.24 -27.42 0.03
C PHE A 386 -14.28 -27.85 1.13
N ILE A 387 -13.14 -28.40 0.73
CA ILE A 387 -12.05 -28.76 1.63
C ILE A 387 -10.86 -27.88 1.27
N TRP A 388 -10.18 -27.33 2.27
CA TRP A 388 -8.89 -26.71 2.07
C TRP A 388 -7.81 -27.59 2.71
N PRO A 389 -7.04 -28.35 1.92
CA PRO A 389 -5.85 -29.02 2.41
C PRO A 389 -4.72 -28.01 2.63
N ALA A 390 -3.86 -28.29 3.61
CA ALA A 390 -2.67 -27.48 3.88
C ALA A 390 -1.40 -28.31 3.78
N LYS A 391 -0.39 -27.72 3.15
CA LYS A 391 0.99 -28.19 3.20
C LYS A 391 1.87 -27.13 3.83
N ILE A 392 2.67 -27.51 4.82
CA ILE A 392 3.59 -26.62 5.51
C ILE A 392 4.96 -27.28 5.53
N ILE A 393 6.00 -26.60 5.04
CA ILE A 393 7.38 -27.09 5.16
C ILE A 393 8.11 -26.26 6.20
N SER A 394 8.68 -26.94 7.18
CA SER A 394 9.52 -26.36 8.22
C SER A 394 10.88 -27.05 8.25
N ARG A 395 11.88 -26.41 8.86
CA ARG A 395 13.10 -27.07 9.31
C ARG A 395 12.82 -27.89 10.57
N GLU A 396 13.69 -28.85 10.87
CA GLU A 396 13.66 -29.60 12.14
C GLU A 396 13.73 -28.69 13.40
N ASP A 397 14.32 -27.50 13.30
CA ASP A 397 14.31 -26.48 14.37
C ASP A 397 13.01 -25.65 14.45
N GLY A 398 11.94 -26.08 13.77
CA GLY A 398 10.61 -25.47 13.79
C GLY A 398 10.48 -24.18 12.98
N LYS A 399 11.56 -23.71 12.33
CA LYS A 399 11.54 -22.49 11.52
C LYS A 399 10.84 -22.73 10.17
N ASN A 400 10.10 -21.72 9.71
CA ASN A 400 9.44 -21.73 8.40
C ASN A 400 10.49 -21.88 7.28
N ALA A 401 10.27 -22.80 6.35
CA ALA A 401 11.19 -23.06 5.23
C ALA A 401 10.98 -22.16 4.01
N SER A 402 9.97 -21.27 4.00
CA SER A 402 9.60 -20.47 2.82
C SER A 402 10.60 -19.38 2.43
N HIS A 403 11.50 -18.98 3.33
CA HIS A 403 12.55 -18.00 3.06
C HIS A 403 13.73 -18.15 4.03
N MET A 404 14.84 -18.72 3.57
CA MET A 404 16.04 -18.97 4.37
C MET A 404 17.31 -18.61 3.61
N GLU A 405 18.29 -18.08 4.32
CA GLU A 405 19.61 -17.82 3.74
C GLU A 405 20.31 -19.14 3.42
N ILE A 406 20.87 -19.27 2.22
CA ILE A 406 21.51 -20.50 1.75
C ILE A 406 22.70 -20.93 2.63
N SER A 407 23.39 -19.98 3.28
CA SER A 407 24.48 -20.26 4.22
C SER A 407 24.02 -21.04 5.47
N SER A 408 22.72 -20.95 5.81
CA SER A 408 22.11 -21.63 6.95
C SER A 408 21.60 -23.04 6.64
N VAL A 409 21.74 -23.49 5.38
CA VAL A 409 21.22 -24.75 4.85
C VAL A 409 22.36 -25.60 4.30
N THR A 410 22.39 -26.87 4.72
CA THR A 410 23.36 -27.87 4.28
C THR A 410 22.65 -29.11 3.73
N ASP A 411 23.40 -30.02 3.14
CA ASP A 411 22.90 -31.34 2.70
C ASP A 411 22.46 -32.25 3.87
N LYS A 412 22.66 -31.80 5.11
CA LYS A 412 22.18 -32.45 6.35
C LYS A 412 21.02 -31.69 7.02
N THR A 413 20.59 -30.56 6.45
CA THR A 413 19.48 -29.78 7.02
C THR A 413 18.16 -30.50 6.72
N VAL A 414 17.53 -31.03 7.76
CA VAL A 414 16.26 -31.75 7.66
C VAL A 414 15.10 -30.78 7.52
N PHE A 415 14.26 -31.03 6.51
CA PHE A 415 12.99 -30.40 6.26
C PHE A 415 11.86 -31.37 6.57
N ASN A 416 10.85 -30.89 7.29
CA ASN A 416 9.62 -31.61 7.62
C ASN A 416 8.47 -30.98 6.83
N SER A 417 7.87 -31.75 5.93
CA SER A 417 6.61 -31.40 5.27
C SER A 417 5.45 -31.95 6.09
N GLU A 418 4.64 -31.09 6.68
CA GLU A 418 3.32 -31.43 7.23
C GLU A 418 2.30 -31.44 6.09
N LEU A 419 1.62 -32.56 5.90
CA LEU A 419 0.54 -32.75 4.95
C LEU A 419 -0.76 -32.93 5.73
N ASN A 420 -1.69 -32.02 5.49
CA ASN A 420 -2.98 -31.97 6.16
C ASN A 420 -4.09 -32.00 5.10
N PRO A 421 -4.72 -33.16 4.85
CA PRO A 421 -5.67 -33.34 3.75
C PRO A 421 -6.99 -32.57 3.96
N MET A 422 -7.26 -32.11 5.19
CA MET A 422 -8.53 -31.48 5.56
C MET A 422 -8.30 -30.42 6.65
N TRP A 423 -7.37 -29.49 6.42
CA TRP A 423 -7.04 -28.42 7.38
C TRP A 423 -8.27 -27.57 7.73
N ARG A 424 -9.13 -27.31 6.75
CA ARG A 424 -10.45 -26.71 6.96
C ARG A 424 -11.49 -27.35 6.04
N MET A 425 -12.69 -27.55 6.57
CA MET A 425 -13.89 -27.94 5.81
C MET A 425 -14.93 -26.82 5.90
N GLY A 426 -15.54 -26.46 4.77
CA GLY A 426 -16.50 -25.36 4.69
C GLY A 426 -17.64 -25.64 3.73
N GLY A 427 -18.56 -24.68 3.63
CA GLY A 427 -19.86 -24.86 2.99
C GLY A 427 -20.94 -25.18 4.03
N ASP A 428 -22.08 -24.51 3.91
CA ASP A 428 -23.24 -24.68 4.76
C ASP A 428 -24.49 -24.94 3.89
N GLN A 429 -25.39 -25.76 4.44
CA GLN A 429 -26.62 -26.36 3.88
C GLN A 429 -27.24 -25.72 2.62
N ILE A 430 -27.66 -26.59 1.68
CA ILE A 430 -28.84 -26.33 0.83
C ILE A 430 -29.92 -27.39 1.13
N ASP A 431 -31.18 -26.94 1.21
CA ASP A 431 -32.39 -27.74 1.44
C ASP A 431 -32.29 -28.73 2.62
N GLY A 432 -31.52 -28.36 3.65
CA GLY A 432 -31.33 -29.15 4.87
C GLY A 432 -30.40 -30.36 4.71
N VAL A 433 -29.75 -30.55 3.55
CA VAL A 433 -28.74 -31.59 3.35
C VAL A 433 -27.37 -31.04 3.74
N ASP A 434 -26.81 -31.58 4.82
CA ASP A 434 -25.58 -31.13 5.45
C ASP A 434 -24.45 -32.15 5.18
N VAL A 435 -23.37 -31.71 4.51
CA VAL A 435 -22.18 -32.54 4.27
C VAL A 435 -21.35 -32.58 5.55
N LYS A 436 -21.75 -33.47 6.45
CA LYS A 436 -21.16 -33.60 7.78
C LYS A 436 -19.83 -34.33 7.81
N ALA A 437 -19.47 -35.06 6.75
CA ALA A 437 -18.30 -35.92 6.75
C ALA A 437 -17.70 -36.15 5.35
N VAL A 438 -16.40 -36.48 5.36
CA VAL A 438 -15.58 -36.77 4.17
C VAL A 438 -14.85 -38.09 4.37
N SER A 439 -14.70 -38.91 3.32
CA SER A 439 -14.01 -40.21 3.39
C SER A 439 -12.70 -40.18 2.62
N LEU A 440 -11.58 -40.16 3.34
CA LEU A 440 -10.23 -40.07 2.78
C LEU A 440 -9.73 -41.46 2.33
N GLN A 441 -9.19 -41.55 1.12
CA GLN A 441 -8.72 -42.79 0.48
C GLN A 441 -7.18 -42.85 0.36
N SER A 442 -6.51 -41.73 0.09
CA SER A 442 -5.05 -41.67 0.09
C SER A 442 -4.53 -40.24 0.19
N ILE A 443 -3.27 -40.10 0.61
CA ILE A 443 -2.50 -38.85 0.52
C ILE A 443 -1.25 -39.12 -0.32
N THR A 444 -0.94 -38.24 -1.26
CA THR A 444 0.30 -38.26 -2.05
C THR A 444 1.14 -37.04 -1.71
N ASP A 445 2.43 -37.24 -1.45
CA ASP A 445 3.48 -36.22 -1.46
C ASP A 445 4.17 -36.25 -2.83
N SER A 446 4.38 -35.09 -3.47
CA SER A 446 5.00 -34.99 -4.79
C SER A 446 6.15 -33.95 -4.75
N PRO A 447 7.36 -34.36 -4.30
CA PRO A 447 8.54 -33.50 -4.23
C PRO A 447 9.00 -33.00 -5.60
N ASP A 448 9.37 -31.71 -5.69
CA ASP A 448 10.23 -31.22 -6.76
C ASP A 448 11.67 -31.74 -6.58
N THR A 449 12.44 -31.59 -7.65
CA THR A 449 13.75 -32.18 -7.86
C THR A 449 14.77 -31.90 -6.75
N GLY A 450 15.39 -32.98 -6.28
CA GLY A 450 16.52 -32.95 -5.35
C GLY A 450 16.20 -32.75 -3.87
N LEU A 451 14.93 -32.87 -3.46
CA LEU A 451 14.57 -33.26 -2.08
C LEU A 451 14.64 -34.79 -1.95
N LEU A 452 15.49 -35.28 -1.04
CA LEU A 452 15.56 -36.70 -0.69
C LEU A 452 14.70 -36.95 0.55
N THR A 453 13.65 -37.76 0.42
CA THR A 453 12.73 -38.07 1.53
C THR A 453 13.08 -39.44 2.11
N ASN A 454 13.23 -39.53 3.43
CA ASN A 454 13.73 -40.73 4.11
C ASN A 454 12.90 -41.18 5.33
N LYS A 455 11.82 -40.46 5.67
CA LYS A 455 10.93 -40.83 6.78
C LYS A 455 9.50 -40.37 6.53
N VAL A 456 8.54 -41.24 6.86
CA VAL A 456 7.10 -41.00 6.86
C VAL A 456 6.55 -41.24 8.27
N SER A 457 5.75 -40.35 8.81
CA SER A 457 5.10 -40.54 10.12
C SER A 457 3.71 -39.92 10.17
N PHE A 458 2.83 -40.46 11.01
CA PHE A 458 1.57 -39.80 11.35
C PHE A 458 1.76 -38.81 12.50
N GLY A 459 0.91 -37.77 12.54
CA GLY A 459 0.76 -36.89 13.69
C GLY A 459 0.12 -37.58 14.90
N PRO A 460 -0.10 -36.85 16.01
CA PRO A 460 -0.76 -37.41 17.18
C PRO A 460 -2.20 -37.85 16.89
N MET A 461 -2.71 -38.81 17.67
CA MET A 461 -4.06 -39.38 17.52
C MET A 461 -5.17 -38.54 18.18
N ASP A 462 -4.88 -37.32 18.62
CA ASP A 462 -5.71 -36.57 19.55
C ASP A 462 -7.14 -36.37 19.02
N GLY A 463 -8.10 -37.04 19.68
CA GLY A 463 -9.54 -36.99 19.37
C GLY A 463 -10.02 -37.86 18.20
N MET A 464 -9.15 -38.67 17.58
CA MET A 464 -9.59 -39.73 16.66
C MET A 464 -10.19 -40.90 17.45
N ASN A 465 -11.17 -41.59 16.87
CA ASN A 465 -11.73 -42.80 17.48
C ASN A 465 -10.96 -44.08 17.05
N GLY A 466 -11.10 -45.16 17.83
CA GLY A 466 -10.38 -46.42 17.58
C GLY A 466 -10.61 -47.05 16.20
N ASN A 467 -11.77 -46.84 15.58
CA ASN A 467 -12.04 -47.33 14.22
C ASN A 467 -11.29 -46.51 13.17
N GLN A 468 -11.22 -45.18 13.33
CA GLN A 468 -10.41 -44.31 12.49
C GLN A 468 -8.93 -44.68 12.59
N ILE A 469 -8.42 -44.83 13.82
CA ILE A 469 -7.03 -45.21 14.09
C ILE A 469 -6.70 -46.56 13.41
N GLY A 470 -7.48 -47.61 13.67
CA GLY A 470 -7.23 -48.93 13.09
C GLY A 470 -7.36 -48.99 11.57
N ALA A 471 -8.20 -48.14 10.97
CA ALA A 471 -8.30 -48.03 9.51
C ALA A 471 -7.10 -47.27 8.90
N LEU A 472 -6.61 -46.20 9.56
CA LEU A 472 -5.43 -45.44 9.13
C LEU A 472 -4.15 -46.27 9.25
N GLU A 473 -3.99 -47.08 10.29
CA GLU A 473 -2.86 -48.02 10.44
C GLU A 473 -2.90 -49.19 9.43
N ASN A 474 -4.07 -49.46 8.84
CA ASN A 474 -4.22 -50.41 7.74
C ASN A 474 -3.89 -49.75 6.39
N ASN A 475 -2.70 -49.17 6.27
CA ASN A 475 -2.19 -48.54 5.06
C ASN A 475 -1.16 -49.39 4.29
N ASN A 476 -0.77 -48.87 3.13
CA ASN A 476 0.42 -49.22 2.36
C ASN A 476 1.11 -47.92 1.90
N VAL A 477 2.42 -47.78 2.15
CA VAL A 477 3.22 -46.63 1.69
C VAL A 477 3.99 -47.03 0.43
N GLU A 478 3.80 -46.29 -0.65
CA GLU A 478 4.40 -46.55 -1.96
C GLU A 478 5.27 -45.37 -2.38
N GLY A 479 6.49 -45.65 -2.83
CA GLY A 479 7.42 -44.65 -3.34
C GLY A 479 7.63 -44.84 -4.84
N THR A 480 7.37 -43.79 -5.62
CA THR A 480 7.69 -43.75 -7.05
C THR A 480 8.95 -42.90 -7.26
N TYR A 481 9.86 -43.36 -8.10
CA TYR A 481 11.12 -42.68 -8.42
C TYR A 481 11.54 -42.99 -9.86
N ASP A 482 12.43 -42.18 -10.43
CA ASP A 482 13.03 -42.48 -11.74
C ASP A 482 14.25 -43.41 -11.59
N GLU A 483 14.28 -44.47 -12.38
CA GLU A 483 15.43 -45.37 -12.52
C GLU A 483 15.82 -45.50 -14.00
N ASN A 484 16.80 -44.70 -14.42
CA ASN A 484 17.33 -44.64 -15.78
C ASN A 484 16.28 -44.22 -16.84
N GLY A 485 15.49 -43.18 -16.54
CA GLY A 485 14.44 -42.66 -17.43
C GLY A 485 13.14 -43.47 -17.41
N LYS A 486 12.92 -44.26 -16.35
CA LYS A 486 11.70 -45.06 -16.14
C LYS A 486 11.15 -44.83 -14.75
N SER A 487 9.86 -44.55 -14.67
CA SER A 487 9.13 -44.50 -13.41
C SER A 487 9.03 -45.91 -12.80
N VAL A 488 9.53 -46.08 -11.58
CA VAL A 488 9.47 -47.32 -10.80
C VAL A 488 8.77 -47.03 -9.48
N THR A 489 7.66 -47.73 -9.22
CA THR A 489 6.95 -47.70 -7.93
C THR A 489 7.34 -48.92 -7.10
N THR A 490 7.69 -48.70 -5.83
CA THR A 490 8.02 -49.77 -4.88
C THR A 490 7.21 -49.63 -3.58
N ASN A 491 6.95 -50.75 -2.93
CA ASN A 491 6.36 -50.77 -1.59
C ASN A 491 7.44 -50.42 -0.55
N LEU A 492 7.20 -49.36 0.22
CA LEU A 492 8.10 -48.87 1.26
C LEU A 492 7.74 -49.41 2.66
N GLY A 493 6.57 -50.02 2.83
CA GLY A 493 6.09 -50.60 4.08
C GLY A 493 4.78 -49.98 4.57
N LYS A 494 4.64 -49.88 5.88
CA LYS A 494 3.48 -49.29 6.56
C LYS A 494 3.93 -48.29 7.60
N VAL A 495 3.22 -47.18 7.71
CA VAL A 495 3.38 -46.20 8.80
C VAL A 495 2.32 -46.44 9.87
N LYS A 496 2.64 -46.22 11.15
CA LYS A 496 1.63 -46.23 12.23
C LYS A 496 1.73 -44.97 13.07
N PHE A 497 0.79 -44.81 14.01
CA PHE A 497 0.89 -43.76 15.00
C PHE A 497 2.05 -44.02 15.97
N TYR A 498 2.85 -42.99 16.23
CA TYR A 498 4.04 -43.02 17.09
C TYR A 498 5.17 -44.00 16.66
N GLU A 499 4.99 -44.77 15.57
CA GLU A 499 6.05 -45.58 14.92
C GLU A 499 6.31 -45.05 13.48
N PRO A 500 7.25 -44.09 13.31
CA PRO A 500 7.66 -43.61 11.99
C PRO A 500 8.20 -44.72 11.09
N LEU A 501 7.80 -44.71 9.83
CA LEU A 501 8.39 -45.54 8.79
C LEU A 501 9.64 -44.84 8.22
N THR A 502 10.82 -45.39 8.52
CA THR A 502 12.06 -45.04 7.82
C THR A 502 12.09 -45.71 6.45
N ILE A 503 12.35 -44.93 5.40
CA ILE A 503 12.39 -45.39 4.00
C ILE A 503 13.79 -45.15 3.40
N PRO A 504 14.18 -45.86 2.33
CA PRO A 504 15.47 -45.63 1.68
C PRO A 504 15.60 -44.19 1.17
N ASP A 505 16.72 -43.54 1.49
CA ASP A 505 17.02 -42.17 1.10
C ASP A 505 17.14 -42.05 -0.43
N ARG A 506 16.18 -41.35 -1.06
CA ARG A 506 16.03 -41.30 -2.52
C ARG A 506 15.19 -40.10 -2.95
N GLN A 507 15.44 -39.64 -4.17
CA GLN A 507 14.62 -38.64 -4.85
C GLN A 507 13.36 -39.33 -5.39
N TYR A 508 12.30 -39.35 -4.58
CA TYR A 508 10.99 -39.82 -5.00
C TYR A 508 10.28 -38.74 -5.83
N THR A 509 9.66 -39.14 -6.93
CA THR A 509 8.71 -38.30 -7.70
C THR A 509 7.33 -38.30 -7.04
N SER A 510 6.99 -39.35 -6.29
CA SER A 510 5.87 -39.32 -5.35
C SER A 510 6.03 -40.32 -4.20
N ILE A 511 5.45 -39.99 -3.04
CA ILE A 511 5.26 -40.90 -1.91
C ILE A 511 3.79 -40.92 -1.56
N LYS A 512 3.14 -42.07 -1.73
CA LYS A 512 1.70 -42.24 -1.55
C LYS A 512 1.39 -43.11 -0.34
N VAL A 513 0.61 -42.58 0.59
CA VAL A 513 -0.02 -43.34 1.68
C VAL A 513 -1.41 -43.75 1.23
N ASN A 514 -1.58 -45.02 0.88
CA ASN A 514 -2.88 -45.59 0.50
C ASN A 514 -3.53 -46.25 1.74
N PHE A 515 -4.81 -45.97 2.01
CA PHE A 515 -5.57 -46.68 3.04
C PHE A 515 -6.31 -47.88 2.42
N ASN A 516 -6.23 -49.06 3.02
CA ASN A 516 -6.89 -50.26 2.49
C ASN A 516 -8.44 -50.20 2.56
N SER A 517 -8.98 -49.20 3.25
CA SER A 517 -10.39 -48.82 3.22
C SER A 517 -10.50 -47.31 3.49
N PRO A 518 -11.49 -46.61 2.91
CA PRO A 518 -11.66 -45.17 3.15
C PRO A 518 -11.90 -44.86 4.63
N VAL A 519 -11.30 -43.78 5.12
CA VAL A 519 -11.43 -43.33 6.52
C VAL A 519 -12.31 -42.10 6.58
N THR A 520 -13.46 -42.21 7.24
CA THR A 520 -14.44 -41.12 7.36
C THR A 520 -14.11 -40.20 8.54
N PHE A 521 -14.06 -38.89 8.28
CA PHE A 521 -13.88 -37.82 9.26
C PHE A 521 -15.08 -36.87 9.22
N GLN A 522 -15.56 -36.42 10.39
CA GLN A 522 -16.64 -35.43 10.48
C GLN A 522 -16.12 -33.99 10.28
N LYS A 523 -16.98 -33.01 9.97
CA LYS A 523 -16.63 -31.58 9.87
C LYS A 523 -16.01 -31.03 11.17
N SER A 524 -16.45 -31.55 12.32
CA SER A 524 -15.85 -31.29 13.65
C SER A 524 -14.47 -31.93 13.87
N GLN A 525 -14.01 -32.74 12.92
CA GLN A 525 -12.72 -33.44 12.92
C GLN A 525 -11.74 -32.95 11.83
N GLN A 526 -11.96 -31.75 11.29
CA GLN A 526 -10.95 -31.06 10.48
C GLN A 526 -9.64 -30.85 11.26
N ASP A 527 -8.52 -30.74 10.55
CA ASP A 527 -7.15 -30.58 11.09
C ASP A 527 -6.61 -31.74 11.97
N MET A 528 -7.40 -32.80 12.22
CA MET A 528 -6.98 -33.86 13.17
C MET A 528 -5.96 -34.84 12.60
N PHE A 529 -6.11 -35.28 11.34
CA PHE A 529 -5.19 -36.25 10.74
C PHE A 529 -4.12 -35.56 9.90
N LYS A 530 -2.85 -35.88 10.19
CA LYS A 530 -1.66 -35.27 9.58
C LYS A 530 -0.63 -36.34 9.24
N VAL A 531 0.04 -36.16 8.10
CA VAL A 531 1.20 -36.98 7.70
C VAL A 531 2.42 -36.06 7.63
N PHE A 532 3.53 -36.50 8.20
CA PHE A 532 4.81 -35.80 8.15
C PHE A 532 5.79 -36.57 7.26
N MET A 533 6.32 -35.90 6.23
CA MET A 533 7.39 -36.39 5.37
C MET A 533 8.68 -35.65 5.71
N SER A 534 9.72 -36.34 6.19
CA SER A 534 11.02 -35.72 6.46
C SER A 534 12.05 -36.07 5.37
N GLY A 535 12.86 -35.08 5.01
CA GLY A 535 13.91 -35.23 4.01
C GLY A 535 14.97 -34.13 4.10
N HIS A 536 15.93 -34.13 3.17
CA HIS A 536 16.94 -33.07 3.04
C HIS A 536 17.27 -32.80 1.57
N LEU A 537 17.81 -31.61 1.28
CA LEU A 537 18.23 -31.26 -0.07
C LEU A 537 19.54 -31.94 -0.43
N THR A 538 19.68 -32.35 -1.70
CA THR A 538 20.97 -32.84 -2.20
C THR A 538 22.03 -31.74 -2.20
N LYS A 539 23.28 -32.11 -1.93
CA LYS A 539 24.42 -31.20 -2.11
C LYS A 539 24.49 -30.60 -3.51
N ALA A 540 24.11 -31.36 -4.55
CA ALA A 540 24.08 -30.88 -5.92
C ALA A 540 23.11 -29.70 -6.13
N VAL A 541 21.90 -29.74 -5.55
CA VAL A 541 20.92 -28.63 -5.63
C VAL A 541 21.38 -27.38 -4.89
N LEU A 542 22.07 -27.55 -3.76
CA LEU A 542 22.64 -26.46 -2.97
C LEU A 542 23.85 -25.82 -3.69
N ASP A 543 24.75 -26.64 -4.22
CA ASP A 543 25.93 -26.18 -4.96
C ASP A 543 25.52 -25.52 -6.30
N ASP A 544 24.55 -26.08 -7.03
CA ASP A 544 23.94 -25.45 -8.21
C ASP A 544 23.38 -24.06 -7.89
N PHE A 545 22.56 -23.95 -6.82
CA PHE A 545 22.02 -22.66 -6.45
C PHE A 545 23.14 -21.68 -6.06
N ASN A 546 24.08 -22.10 -5.20
CA ASN A 546 25.23 -21.29 -4.79
C ASN A 546 26.07 -20.77 -5.96
N ASN A 547 26.27 -21.58 -7.01
CA ASN A 547 27.03 -21.19 -8.20
C ASN A 547 26.21 -20.41 -9.25
N SER A 548 24.88 -20.43 -9.19
CA SER A 548 24.02 -19.68 -10.12
C SER A 548 24.09 -18.15 -9.93
N THR A 549 23.66 -17.38 -10.92
CA THR A 549 23.50 -15.91 -10.78
C THR A 549 22.20 -15.51 -10.05
N SER A 550 21.30 -16.46 -9.79
CA SER A 550 20.03 -16.21 -9.11
C SER A 550 20.24 -15.89 -7.62
N THR A 551 19.56 -14.87 -7.12
CA THR A 551 19.55 -14.51 -5.69
C THR A 551 18.49 -15.26 -4.89
N ASN A 552 17.55 -15.93 -5.55
CA ASN A 552 16.47 -16.70 -4.93
C ASN A 552 16.23 -18.01 -5.71
N LYS A 553 15.88 -19.08 -5.01
CA LYS A 553 15.40 -20.36 -5.56
C LYS A 553 14.25 -20.87 -4.69
N GLN A 554 13.18 -21.33 -5.33
CA GLN A 554 12.03 -21.95 -4.67
C GLN A 554 11.99 -23.40 -5.16
N ILE A 555 11.90 -24.34 -4.23
CA ILE A 555 11.75 -25.77 -4.51
C ILE A 555 10.36 -26.15 -4.01
N GLN A 556 9.45 -26.42 -4.94
CA GLN A 556 8.06 -26.70 -4.59
C GLN A 556 7.93 -28.13 -4.05
N ASN A 557 6.96 -28.39 -3.19
CA ASN A 557 6.52 -29.74 -2.91
C ASN A 557 4.99 -29.73 -2.81
N GLN A 558 4.32 -30.55 -3.63
CA GLN A 558 2.87 -30.60 -3.76
C GLN A 558 2.31 -31.75 -2.93
N MET A 559 1.03 -31.68 -2.55
CA MET A 559 0.30 -32.81 -2.01
C MET A 559 -1.08 -32.93 -2.64
N ASP A 560 -1.52 -34.17 -2.77
CA ASP A 560 -2.84 -34.53 -3.27
C ASP A 560 -3.55 -35.37 -2.21
N ALA A 561 -4.72 -34.91 -1.75
CA ALA A 561 -5.64 -35.68 -0.93
C ALA A 561 -6.74 -36.25 -1.83
N GLN A 562 -6.94 -37.57 -1.77
CA GLN A 562 -7.95 -38.26 -2.57
C GLN A 562 -9.11 -38.67 -1.66
N PHE A 563 -10.30 -38.17 -1.95
CA PHE A 563 -11.53 -38.53 -1.26
C PHE A 563 -12.38 -39.47 -2.12
N VAL A 564 -13.30 -40.21 -1.50
CA VAL A 564 -14.21 -41.11 -2.21
C VAL A 564 -15.60 -41.12 -1.62
N LYS A 565 -16.59 -41.35 -2.49
CA LYS A 565 -17.98 -41.46 -2.10
C LYS A 565 -18.21 -42.76 -1.33
N THR A 566 -18.84 -42.63 -0.16
CA THR A 566 -19.24 -43.75 0.69
C THR A 566 -20.71 -43.58 1.07
N LYS A 567 -21.21 -44.40 2.02
CA LYS A 567 -22.55 -44.20 2.58
C LYS A 567 -22.64 -42.90 3.40
N ASP A 568 -21.54 -42.52 4.05
CA ASP A 568 -21.50 -41.45 5.05
C ASP A 568 -20.78 -40.18 4.55
N SER A 569 -20.08 -40.26 3.41
CA SER A 569 -19.51 -39.13 2.65
C SER A 569 -20.06 -39.10 1.23
N ILE A 570 -20.68 -38.00 0.82
CA ILE A 570 -21.07 -37.81 -0.59
C ILE A 570 -19.97 -37.15 -1.45
N TYR A 571 -18.95 -36.59 -0.79
CA TYR A 571 -17.82 -35.91 -1.42
C TYR A 571 -16.74 -36.89 -1.86
N ASP A 572 -16.20 -36.68 -3.06
CA ASP A 572 -15.24 -37.56 -3.74
C ASP A 572 -14.26 -36.82 -4.67
N ASP A 573 -14.23 -35.49 -4.63
CA ASP A 573 -13.31 -34.69 -5.44
C ASP A 573 -11.87 -34.74 -4.86
N PRO A 574 -10.83 -34.69 -5.70
CA PRO A 574 -9.44 -34.61 -5.25
C PRO A 574 -9.09 -33.18 -4.84
N GLU A 575 -8.25 -33.04 -3.81
CA GLU A 575 -7.88 -31.75 -3.25
C GLU A 575 -6.37 -31.57 -3.19
N HIS A 576 -5.90 -30.36 -3.49
CA HIS A 576 -4.50 -30.09 -3.79
C HIS A 576 -3.94 -28.96 -2.92
N SER A 577 -2.74 -29.15 -2.38
CA SER A 577 -2.01 -28.10 -1.66
C SER A 577 -0.54 -28.09 -2.07
N SER A 578 0.17 -26.97 -1.88
CA SER A 578 1.62 -26.94 -2.09
C SER A 578 2.30 -25.95 -1.18
N SER A 579 3.58 -26.19 -0.93
CA SER A 579 4.45 -25.34 -0.13
C SER A 579 5.86 -25.41 -0.69
N ASN A 580 6.71 -24.44 -0.33
CA ASN A 580 8.03 -24.31 -0.93
C ASN A 580 9.13 -24.28 0.13
N ILE A 581 10.28 -24.87 -0.21
CA ILE A 581 11.56 -24.55 0.41
C ILE A 581 12.14 -23.35 -0.36
N GLY A 582 12.14 -22.18 0.26
CA GLY A 582 12.66 -20.95 -0.32
C GLY A 582 14.05 -20.64 0.19
N LEU A 583 15.00 -20.56 -0.74
CA LEU A 583 16.41 -20.27 -0.49
C LEU A 583 16.77 -18.92 -1.09
N TYR A 584 17.48 -18.07 -0.35
CA TYR A 584 18.02 -16.81 -0.87
C TYR A 584 19.53 -16.71 -0.62
N LYS A 585 20.19 -15.89 -1.43
CA LYS A 585 21.56 -15.42 -1.20
C LYS A 585 21.49 -14.01 -0.63
N ASP A 586 22.20 -13.76 0.46
CA ASP A 586 22.44 -12.40 0.90
C ASP A 586 23.34 -11.71 -0.15
N ALA A 587 22.78 -10.70 -0.82
CA ALA A 587 23.37 -10.10 -2.01
C ALA A 587 23.02 -8.61 -2.07
N PRO A 588 24.03 -7.72 -2.17
CA PRO A 588 23.81 -6.29 -2.05
C PRO A 588 23.17 -5.74 -3.32
N ARG A 589 22.16 -4.88 -3.18
CA ARG A 589 21.51 -4.22 -4.32
C ARG A 589 22.11 -2.83 -4.52
N VAL A 590 22.91 -2.67 -5.58
CA VAL A 590 23.47 -1.36 -5.93
C VAL A 590 22.44 -0.58 -6.75
N SER A 591 21.95 0.53 -6.20
CA SER A 591 21.00 1.46 -6.82
C SER A 591 21.59 2.88 -6.83
N GLY A 592 21.10 3.77 -7.70
CA GLY A 592 21.55 5.16 -7.70
C GLY A 592 21.43 5.90 -9.02
N THR A 593 21.38 7.22 -8.94
CA THR A 593 21.60 8.10 -10.08
C THR A 593 23.11 8.26 -10.28
N GLY A 594 23.57 8.01 -11.51
CA GLY A 594 24.98 8.20 -11.88
C GLY A 594 25.44 9.66 -11.76
N LEU A 595 26.62 9.96 -12.32
CA LEU A 595 27.16 11.33 -12.30
C LEU A 595 26.17 12.32 -12.92
N SER A 596 25.64 13.24 -12.10
CA SER A 596 24.91 14.42 -12.57
C SER A 596 25.81 15.65 -12.50
N LEU A 597 25.70 16.49 -13.54
CA LEU A 597 26.42 17.75 -13.67
C LEU A 597 25.39 18.86 -13.84
N ALA A 598 25.43 19.85 -12.95
CA ALA A 598 24.56 21.02 -13.01
C ALA A 598 25.39 22.30 -12.94
N GLY A 599 25.03 23.29 -13.77
CA GLY A 599 25.47 24.65 -13.58
C GLY A 599 24.71 25.30 -12.43
N LYS A 600 25.31 26.31 -11.77
CA LYS A 600 24.65 27.08 -10.70
C LYS A 600 23.35 27.77 -11.16
N ASN A 601 23.15 27.92 -12.47
CA ASN A 601 21.97 28.50 -13.12
C ASN A 601 21.16 27.46 -13.94
N GLY A 602 21.15 26.19 -13.52
CA GLY A 602 20.44 25.10 -14.21
C GLY A 602 21.30 24.42 -15.30
N ASN A 603 20.70 24.15 -16.46
CA ASN A 603 21.29 23.30 -17.51
C ASN A 603 22.52 23.90 -18.26
N GLN A 604 23.01 25.08 -17.87
CA GLN A 604 24.21 25.68 -18.46
C GLN A 604 25.50 25.05 -17.92
N LEU A 605 26.03 24.07 -18.66
CA LEU A 605 27.34 23.44 -18.40
C LEU A 605 28.55 24.30 -18.81
N LEU A 606 28.34 25.39 -19.56
CA LEU A 606 29.39 26.26 -20.10
C LEU A 606 29.20 27.70 -19.61
N GLY A 607 30.05 28.13 -18.68
CA GLY A 607 30.08 29.48 -18.12
C GLY A 607 31.19 29.63 -17.07
N LYS A 608 31.52 30.86 -16.66
CA LYS A 608 32.60 31.15 -15.68
C LYS A 608 32.26 30.81 -14.22
N GLY A 609 31.29 29.92 -13.98
CA GLY A 609 30.82 29.56 -12.64
C GLY A 609 31.25 28.14 -12.23
N THR A 610 31.25 27.88 -10.93
CA THR A 610 31.52 26.54 -10.38
C THR A 610 30.47 25.54 -10.86
N LEU A 611 30.92 24.44 -11.48
CA LEU A 611 30.08 23.27 -11.77
C LEU A 611 29.81 22.49 -10.48
N LEU A 612 28.56 22.10 -10.26
CA LEU A 612 28.21 21.15 -9.22
C LEU A 612 28.17 19.75 -9.84
N ALA A 613 29.02 18.87 -9.33
CA ALA A 613 29.02 17.45 -9.68
C ALA A 613 28.49 16.64 -8.51
N SER A 614 27.39 15.92 -8.72
CA SER A 614 26.77 15.07 -7.71
C SER A 614 26.79 13.62 -8.19
N PHE A 615 27.15 12.70 -7.30
CA PHE A 615 27.16 11.27 -7.56
C PHE A 615 26.46 10.55 -6.41
N GLY A 616 25.41 9.79 -6.71
CA GLY A 616 24.66 9.01 -5.73
C GLY A 616 24.82 7.53 -5.99
N LEU A 617 25.55 6.84 -5.11
CA LEU A 617 25.56 5.37 -5.06
C LEU A 617 24.98 4.92 -3.74
N ARG A 618 23.89 4.16 -3.82
CA ARG A 618 23.19 3.55 -2.70
C ARG A 618 23.42 2.04 -2.79
N VAL A 619 23.81 1.43 -1.68
CA VAL A 619 23.87 -0.02 -1.55
C VAL A 619 22.78 -0.39 -0.58
N ASP A 620 21.68 -0.88 -1.13
CA ASP A 620 20.61 -1.52 -0.37
C ASP A 620 21.07 -2.92 0.08
N ASP A 621 20.51 -3.42 1.17
CA ASP A 621 20.76 -4.76 1.72
C ASP A 621 22.25 -5.01 2.10
N ASN A 622 22.91 -4.05 2.76
CA ASN A 622 24.34 -4.10 3.12
C ASN A 622 24.63 -4.41 4.61
N ASP A 623 23.61 -4.70 5.41
CA ASP A 623 23.75 -4.77 6.89
C ASP A 623 24.66 -5.91 7.36
N ASN A 624 24.64 -7.05 6.67
CA ASN A 624 25.49 -8.21 6.97
C ASN A 624 26.84 -8.19 6.22
N LEU A 625 26.84 -7.68 4.99
CA LEU A 625 27.99 -7.80 4.07
C LEU A 625 29.12 -6.80 4.35
N GLN A 626 28.85 -5.74 5.12
CA GLN A 626 29.81 -4.73 5.54
C GLN A 626 30.67 -4.18 4.37
N ILE A 627 30.04 -3.91 3.22
CA ILE A 627 30.77 -3.41 2.04
C ILE A 627 31.24 -1.97 2.30
N ILE A 628 32.48 -1.86 2.75
CA ILE A 628 33.17 -0.58 2.93
C ILE A 628 33.70 -0.11 1.57
N LEU A 629 33.24 1.05 1.11
CA LEU A 629 33.79 1.77 -0.04
C LEU A 629 35.26 2.16 0.21
N LYS A 630 36.20 1.29 -0.19
CA LYS A 630 37.63 1.58 -0.16
C LYS A 630 38.01 2.61 -1.22
N MET A 631 38.03 3.89 -0.82
CA MET A 631 38.58 5.04 -1.53
C MET A 631 38.57 4.94 -3.06
N ALA A 632 37.42 5.25 -3.68
CA ALA A 632 37.36 5.44 -5.12
C ALA A 632 38.32 6.57 -5.55
N LYS A 633 39.38 6.22 -6.28
CA LYS A 633 40.29 7.19 -6.92
C LYS A 633 39.60 7.79 -8.14
N TRP A 634 38.94 8.92 -7.95
CA TRP A 634 38.35 9.68 -9.05
C TRP A 634 39.43 10.49 -9.79
N CYS A 635 39.56 10.25 -11.10
CA CYS A 635 40.44 11.02 -11.97
C CYS A 635 39.59 11.78 -13.00
N LEU A 636 39.33 13.07 -12.74
CA LEU A 636 38.74 13.95 -13.76
C LEU A 636 39.85 14.49 -14.69
N SER A 637 39.82 14.09 -15.95
CA SER A 637 40.65 14.67 -17.01
C SER A 637 39.84 15.60 -17.90
N PHE A 638 40.04 16.91 -17.77
CA PHE A 638 39.52 17.90 -18.73
C PHE A 638 40.55 18.15 -19.84
N GLN A 639 40.23 17.77 -21.08
CA GLN A 639 40.95 18.25 -22.27
C GLN A 639 40.26 19.52 -22.80
N MET A 640 40.83 20.69 -22.50
CA MET A 640 40.47 21.91 -23.23
C MET A 640 41.20 21.94 -24.57
N VAL A 641 40.44 21.89 -25.68
CA VAL A 641 40.97 22.20 -27.02
C VAL A 641 40.92 23.71 -27.21
N SER A 642 42.02 24.40 -26.96
CA SER A 642 42.14 25.83 -27.26
C SER A 642 42.41 26.04 -28.76
N GLN A 643 41.43 26.55 -29.51
CA GLN A 643 41.71 27.22 -30.78
C GLN A 643 41.65 28.75 -30.64
N LEU A 644 42.51 29.39 -31.41
CA LEU A 644 42.95 30.78 -31.27
C LEU A 644 41.81 31.81 -31.28
N ILE A 645 41.87 32.75 -30.35
CA ILE A 645 41.56 34.15 -30.62
C ILE A 645 42.81 34.96 -30.30
N LYS A 646 43.44 35.54 -31.32
CA LYS A 646 44.48 36.56 -31.15
C LYS A 646 43.80 37.91 -30.97
N ILE A 647 44.19 38.62 -29.91
CA ILE A 647 43.88 40.04 -29.73
C ILE A 647 44.99 40.86 -30.39
N ASN A 648 44.60 41.90 -31.12
CA ASN A 648 45.25 43.20 -31.16
C ASN A 648 44.17 44.23 -30.84
#